data_AF-A0A7K0A5H6-F1
#
_entry.id   AF-A0A7K0A5H6-F1
#
_cell.length_a   1.000
_cell.length_b   1.000
_cell.length_c   1.000
_cell.angle_alpha   90.00
_cell.angle_beta   90.00
_cell.angle_gamma   90.00
#
_symmetry.space_group_name_H-M   'P 1'
#
loop_
_entity.id
_entity.type
_entity.pdbx_description
1 polymer ?
#
loop_
_entity_poly.entity_id
_entity_poly.type
_entity_poly.pdbx_seq_one_letter_code
_entity_poly.pdbx_strand_id
1 'polypeptide(L)'
;MQAARDAWDEAVALGEKHGYRNAQATVLAPTGCLVGGSLIPTDRGLVRLKSLGDPAGEQWQDVAFSVNTDEGQRPATKFFVNGLESVVTVTTARGYQIQGTPRHRIKVIDSSGEWQWRRFSDIEEGDIVPLALDQLIGEPQSVDLPALAEAYWTGEHHAVAPRVMSPELAELIGYFMGDGSLHARGIRLCVDAKDLDVVERLRILGKECFDLEARVQAVGNYIEVAFNSVRLVEWWEACGFAKHLPREGHGGKGWHPHIPDAILYTNDPKIYGAFIRGLFEADGTVTSGIPHWTTTSMEFSHDVQRVLLALGFPTTRKLDVSGWGNSELAVLRLLNTSYHDGWMDAIGFMGDRKNRAVSSSENRQAARKDHIPVTRALIDRLAPENDRLRRVLLMENKRGNVSRRALQELYERAPDEELGKLLGFFYDSVASAELGEDELTYDLSVPDNVTYVANGFVSHNTIGLMMDCDTTGIEPDLALKKTKKLVGGGTMSIVNLTVPRALRKLGYTEEQISEVVAYIDGNSHVVGSPHLMEEHLPVFDTAMGERSIHFMGHVKMMAAVQPFISGAISKTVNLPENVTVEDVEQVYVEGWRLGLKALAIYRDNCKVAQPLSTTKKEVAKAPEAAPTAQPVRHKMPKKRTGKTFKFRVGDTEGYLTAGEFDDGTLGEIFLKVAKQGSTLAGIMDAFAITISMGLQYGVPLSDYVRQFVGTRFEPSGMTDDPDFRLASSILDYVFRLLALEYLDEPARHALNIRTSGERQNEIESRLDGGNGTDVNGHTTGNGNGSGGGGEAPSEGVIVLGPVVDARAGSLPFCGTCGVQMQPAGSCFACPSCGSTSGCS
;
A
#
# COMPACT_ATOMS: atom_id res chain seq x y z
N MET A 1 10.22 -13.39 -34.19
CA MET A 1 10.94 -13.44 -32.91
C MET A 1 12.40 -13.04 -33.04
N GLN A 2 13.18 -13.61 -33.97
CA GLN A 2 14.59 -13.23 -34.14
C GLN A 2 14.78 -11.73 -34.42
N ALA A 3 14.10 -11.18 -35.42
CA ALA A 3 14.14 -9.74 -35.72
C ALA A 3 13.69 -8.84 -34.56
N ALA A 4 12.85 -9.35 -33.64
CA ALA A 4 12.44 -8.61 -32.44
C ALA A 4 13.49 -8.68 -31.32
N ARG A 5 14.24 -9.79 -31.22
CA ARG A 5 15.42 -9.89 -30.36
C ARG A 5 16.53 -9.01 -30.88
N ASP A 6 16.85 -9.09 -32.17
CA ASP A 6 17.90 -8.29 -32.79
C ASP A 6 17.63 -6.79 -32.61
N ALA A 7 16.37 -6.35 -32.76
CA ALA A 7 15.97 -4.96 -32.51
C ALA A 7 16.08 -4.53 -31.04
N TRP A 8 15.85 -5.45 -30.08
CA TRP A 8 16.02 -5.17 -28.66
C TRP A 8 17.49 -5.22 -28.23
N ASP A 9 18.26 -6.16 -28.75
CA ASP A 9 19.70 -6.26 -28.52
C ASP A 9 20.40 -5.01 -29.08
N GLU A 10 19.96 -4.50 -30.24
CA GLU A 10 20.40 -3.21 -30.78
C GLU A 10 19.96 -2.04 -29.87
N ALA A 11 18.72 -2.02 -29.39
CA ALA A 11 18.23 -0.99 -28.47
C ALA A 11 18.98 -0.98 -27.12
N VAL A 12 19.32 -2.15 -26.58
CA VAL A 12 20.11 -2.33 -25.35
C VAL A 12 21.56 -1.89 -25.60
N ALA A 13 22.20 -2.34 -26.69
CA ALA A 13 23.57 -1.93 -27.03
C ALA A 13 23.68 -0.41 -27.25
N LEU A 14 22.67 0.19 -27.89
CA LEU A 14 22.58 1.65 -28.05
C LEU A 14 22.30 2.36 -26.72
N GLY A 15 21.43 1.80 -25.87
CA GLY A 15 21.12 2.32 -24.53
C GLY A 15 22.30 2.25 -23.55
N GLU A 16 23.11 1.19 -23.60
CA GLU A 16 24.35 1.05 -22.84
C GLU A 16 25.37 2.11 -23.25
N LYS A 17 25.58 2.26 -24.56
CA LYS A 17 26.54 3.20 -25.14
C LYS A 17 26.15 4.67 -24.98
N HIS A 18 24.87 5.01 -25.14
CA HIS A 18 24.39 6.39 -25.23
C HIS A 18 23.47 6.83 -24.07
N GLY A 19 23.01 5.89 -23.23
CA GLY A 19 21.90 6.11 -22.30
C GLY A 19 20.55 5.98 -23.01
N TYR A 20 19.51 5.57 -22.27
CA TYR A 20 18.14 5.60 -22.79
C TYR A 20 17.64 7.05 -22.83
N ARG A 21 17.40 7.58 -24.03
CA ARG A 21 16.85 8.94 -24.21
C ARG A 21 15.39 8.97 -23.76
N ASN A 22 15.09 9.69 -22.67
CA ASN A 22 13.74 10.17 -22.31
C ASN A 22 12.62 9.17 -22.63
N ALA A 23 12.78 7.90 -22.21
CA ALA A 23 11.79 6.86 -22.43
C ALA A 23 11.51 6.20 -21.08
N GLN A 24 10.31 6.41 -20.57
CA GLN A 24 9.80 5.81 -19.35
C GLN A 24 8.91 4.62 -19.73
N ALA A 25 9.09 3.47 -19.09
CA ALA A 25 8.16 2.36 -19.19
C ALA A 25 8.19 1.59 -17.88
N THR A 26 7.09 1.63 -17.12
CA THR A 26 6.90 0.70 -16.00
C THR A 26 5.43 0.33 -15.88
N VAL A 27 5.19 -0.96 -15.61
CA VAL A 27 3.89 -1.56 -15.33
C VAL A 27 3.88 -1.95 -13.84
N LEU A 28 2.78 -1.62 -13.15
CA LEU A 28 2.34 -1.98 -11.77
C LEU A 28 2.65 -0.99 -10.62
N ALA A 29 1.56 -0.60 -9.94
CA ALA A 29 1.53 0.10 -8.64
C ALA A 29 1.80 -0.87 -7.48
N PRO A 30 2.25 -0.40 -6.30
CA PRO A 30 2.48 -1.26 -5.13
C PRO A 30 1.23 -2.07 -4.78
N THR A 31 1.43 -3.37 -4.62
CA THR A 31 0.35 -4.36 -4.63
C THR A 31 -0.17 -4.73 -3.25
N GLY A 32 0.50 -4.27 -2.18
CA GLY A 32 0.09 -4.41 -0.77
C GLY A 32 1.27 -4.83 0.11
N CYS A 33 1.27 -4.46 1.38
CA CYS A 33 2.44 -4.57 2.28
C CYS A 33 2.13 -5.48 3.48
N LEU A 34 3.15 -5.96 4.19
CA LEU A 34 3.03 -6.79 5.40
C LEU A 34 3.48 -6.04 6.66
N VAL A 35 3.06 -6.52 7.82
CA VAL A 35 3.54 -5.97 9.10
C VAL A 35 5.00 -6.30 9.36
N GLY A 36 5.71 -5.38 10.01
CA GLY A 36 7.15 -5.50 10.26
C GLY A 36 7.58 -6.69 11.12
N GLY A 37 6.67 -7.26 11.90
CA GLY A 37 6.93 -8.45 12.72
C GLY A 37 6.99 -9.77 11.94
N SER A 38 6.60 -9.77 10.66
CA SER A 38 6.60 -10.98 9.81
C SER A 38 8.00 -11.57 9.67
N LEU A 39 8.13 -12.87 9.86
CA LEU A 39 9.37 -13.62 9.70
C LEU A 39 9.55 -14.02 8.23
N ILE A 40 10.67 -13.60 7.65
CA ILE A 40 11.04 -13.81 6.25
C ILE A 40 12.27 -14.72 6.22
N PRO A 41 12.20 -15.90 5.59
CA PRO A 41 13.37 -16.74 5.34
C PRO A 41 14.28 -16.08 4.30
N THR A 42 15.50 -15.75 4.72
CA THR A 42 16.53 -15.13 3.89
C THR A 42 17.84 -15.89 3.98
N ASP A 43 18.78 -15.61 3.08
CA ASP A 43 20.17 -16.09 3.20
C ASP A 43 20.93 -15.49 4.40
N ARG A 44 20.30 -14.59 5.16
CA ARG A 44 20.76 -14.01 6.43
C ARG A 44 20.00 -14.56 7.65
N GLY A 45 19.16 -15.56 7.47
CA GLY A 45 18.33 -16.14 8.54
C GLY A 45 16.83 -15.90 8.37
N LEU A 46 16.06 -16.45 9.31
CA LEU A 46 14.62 -16.25 9.44
C LEU A 46 14.34 -14.94 10.18
N VAL A 47 14.50 -13.82 9.49
CA VAL A 47 14.57 -12.49 10.09
C VAL A 47 13.25 -11.73 9.99
N ARG A 48 13.07 -10.75 10.87
CA ARG A 48 11.86 -9.91 10.86
C ARG A 48 11.91 -8.93 9.70
N LEU A 49 10.80 -8.77 8.99
CA LEU A 49 10.70 -7.92 7.82
C LEU A 49 11.21 -6.49 8.09
N LYS A 50 10.84 -5.89 9.23
CA LYS A 50 11.29 -4.54 9.61
C LYS A 50 12.81 -4.40 9.78
N SER A 51 13.54 -5.50 9.96
CA SER A 51 14.99 -5.49 10.18
C SER A 51 15.79 -5.64 8.89
N LEU A 52 15.13 -5.88 7.76
CA LEU A 52 15.75 -6.05 6.45
C LEU A 52 16.13 -4.72 5.77
N GLY A 53 15.65 -3.59 6.30
CA GLY A 53 16.03 -2.23 5.91
C GLY A 53 15.89 -1.29 7.11
N ASP A 54 16.05 0.02 6.89
CA ASP A 54 15.88 1.06 7.90
C ASP A 54 14.42 1.54 7.93
N PRO A 55 13.63 1.25 8.98
CA PRO A 55 12.24 1.71 9.07
C PRO A 55 12.07 3.23 9.11
N ALA A 56 13.12 3.98 9.48
CA ALA A 56 13.14 5.44 9.51
C ALA A 56 13.82 6.07 8.28
N GLY A 57 14.31 5.23 7.36
CA GLY A 57 15.04 5.64 6.17
C GLY A 57 14.14 6.08 5.02
N GLU A 58 14.71 6.12 3.82
CA GLU A 58 13.97 6.43 2.60
C GLU A 58 12.88 5.39 2.32
N GLN A 59 11.85 5.79 1.56
CA GLN A 59 10.73 4.92 1.24
C GLN A 59 11.16 3.67 0.48
N TRP A 60 12.14 3.82 -0.42
CA TRP A 60 12.73 2.74 -1.19
C TRP A 60 14.22 2.67 -0.86
N GLN A 61 14.68 1.49 -0.45
CA GLN A 61 16.06 1.29 -0.01
C GLN A 61 16.66 0.13 -0.80
N ASP A 62 17.89 0.33 -1.28
CA ASP A 62 18.65 -0.74 -1.91
C ASP A 62 19.04 -1.80 -0.88
N VAL A 63 18.70 -3.05 -1.19
CA VAL A 63 19.11 -4.21 -0.39
C VAL A 63 19.67 -5.28 -1.32
N ALA A 64 20.54 -6.13 -0.76
CA ALA A 64 21.17 -7.21 -1.50
C ALA A 64 21.22 -8.45 -0.60
N PHE A 65 20.18 -9.27 -0.69
CA PHE A 65 20.08 -10.55 -0.02
C PHE A 65 19.09 -11.42 -0.80
N SER A 66 19.02 -12.70 -0.47
CA SER A 66 18.09 -13.62 -1.11
C SER A 66 16.96 -13.97 -0.17
N VAL A 67 15.78 -14.24 -0.74
CA VAL A 67 14.59 -14.68 -0.02
C VAL A 67 14.11 -16.01 -0.58
N ASN A 68 13.46 -16.81 0.26
CA ASN A 68 12.79 -18.01 -0.20
C ASN A 68 11.48 -17.67 -0.92
N THR A 69 11.15 -18.41 -1.98
CA THR A 69 9.93 -18.25 -2.79
C THR A 69 9.35 -19.61 -3.13
N ASP A 70 8.15 -19.66 -3.74
CA ASP A 70 7.57 -20.93 -4.18
C ASP A 70 8.22 -21.55 -5.43
N GLU A 71 9.25 -20.90 -5.97
CA GLU A 71 10.10 -21.40 -7.07
C GLU A 71 11.58 -21.42 -6.67
N GLY A 72 11.85 -21.47 -5.37
CA GLY A 72 13.19 -21.49 -4.78
C GLY A 72 13.75 -20.10 -4.47
N GLN A 73 15.03 -20.04 -4.12
CA GLN A 73 15.69 -18.80 -3.71
C GLN A 73 15.72 -17.76 -4.84
N ARG A 74 15.43 -16.49 -4.51
CA ARG A 74 15.51 -15.35 -5.44
C ARG A 74 16.11 -14.10 -4.75
N PRO A 75 16.80 -13.23 -5.51
CA PRO A 75 17.37 -12.01 -4.95
C PRO A 75 16.28 -10.97 -4.66
N ALA A 76 16.28 -10.42 -3.45
CA ALA A 76 15.59 -9.20 -3.10
C ALA A 76 16.51 -8.00 -3.35
N THR A 77 15.99 -7.00 -4.07
CA THR A 77 16.78 -5.83 -4.52
C THR A 77 16.38 -4.54 -3.83
N LYS A 78 15.14 -4.46 -3.34
CA LYS A 78 14.63 -3.26 -2.66
C LYS A 78 13.83 -3.60 -1.41
N PHE A 79 13.94 -2.77 -0.39
CA PHE A 79 13.06 -2.72 0.77
C PHE A 79 12.15 -1.49 0.66
N PHE A 80 10.87 -1.66 0.95
CA PHE A 80 9.84 -0.63 0.83
C PHE A 80 9.22 -0.32 2.19
N VAL A 81 9.19 0.96 2.55
CA VAL A 81 8.51 1.48 3.75
C VAL A 81 7.21 2.14 3.30
N ASN A 82 6.07 1.53 3.58
CA ASN A 82 4.77 2.08 3.22
C ASN A 82 4.27 3.09 4.26
N GLY A 83 4.46 2.76 5.54
CA GLY A 83 3.96 3.53 6.67
C GLY A 83 2.74 2.88 7.31
N LEU A 84 1.97 3.69 8.05
CA LEU A 84 0.85 3.25 8.86
C LEU A 84 -0.39 3.00 7.98
N GLU A 85 -0.93 1.78 7.98
CA GLU A 85 -2.14 1.40 7.23
C GLU A 85 -2.92 0.33 8.02
N SER A 86 -4.24 0.28 7.87
CA SER A 86 -5.06 -0.77 8.48
C SER A 86 -4.65 -2.13 7.92
N VAL A 87 -4.56 -3.14 8.79
CA VAL A 87 -4.10 -4.49 8.40
C VAL A 87 -5.19 -5.54 8.54
N VAL A 88 -5.24 -6.47 7.60
CA VAL A 88 -6.06 -7.67 7.69
C VAL A 88 -5.19 -8.80 8.25
N THR A 89 -5.72 -9.47 9.25
CA THR A 89 -5.12 -10.64 9.89
C THR A 89 -5.77 -11.89 9.34
N VAL A 90 -5.03 -12.68 8.56
CA VAL A 90 -5.47 -13.98 8.07
C VAL A 90 -4.96 -15.06 9.01
N THR A 91 -5.88 -15.83 9.59
CA THR A 91 -5.58 -16.93 10.51
C THR A 91 -6.12 -18.24 9.96
N THR A 92 -5.30 -19.29 9.98
CA THR A 92 -5.66 -20.63 9.53
C THR A 92 -6.25 -21.49 10.67
N ALA A 93 -6.88 -22.60 10.34
CA ALA A 93 -7.52 -23.52 11.29
C ALA A 93 -6.53 -24.20 12.25
N ARG A 94 -5.23 -24.25 11.92
CA ARG A 94 -4.16 -24.68 12.82
C ARG A 94 -3.43 -23.52 13.51
N GLY A 95 -3.86 -22.27 13.27
CA GLY A 95 -3.40 -21.08 13.98
C GLY A 95 -2.19 -20.38 13.36
N TYR A 96 -1.74 -20.77 12.17
CA TYR A 96 -0.79 -19.97 11.38
C TYR A 96 -1.44 -18.65 10.97
N GLN A 97 -0.65 -17.58 11.02
CA GLN A 97 -1.15 -16.22 10.88
C GLN A 97 -0.19 -15.35 10.07
N ILE A 98 -0.77 -14.53 9.17
CA ILE A 98 -0.10 -13.45 8.44
C ILE A 98 -0.95 -12.18 8.49
N GLN A 99 -0.27 -11.02 8.52
CA GLN A 99 -0.90 -9.71 8.66
C GLN A 99 -0.31 -8.73 7.64
N GLY A 100 -1.18 -7.95 7.00
CA GLY A 100 -0.78 -7.03 5.95
C GLY A 100 -1.95 -6.20 5.44
N THR A 101 -1.68 -5.27 4.54
CA THR A 101 -2.70 -4.34 4.05
C THR A 101 -3.79 -5.09 3.27
N PRO A 102 -5.04 -4.59 3.21
CA PRO A 102 -6.17 -5.29 2.55
C PRO A 102 -5.89 -5.69 1.10
N ARG A 103 -5.00 -4.96 0.42
CA ARG A 103 -4.62 -5.20 -0.97
C ARG A 103 -3.54 -6.28 -1.12
N HIS A 104 -2.80 -6.59 -0.07
CA HIS A 104 -1.74 -7.60 -0.09
C HIS A 104 -2.32 -8.95 -0.50
N ARG A 105 -1.53 -9.76 -1.23
CA ARG A 105 -1.99 -11.00 -1.83
C ARG A 105 -1.17 -12.18 -1.35
N ILE A 106 -1.85 -13.30 -1.09
CA ILE A 106 -1.21 -14.61 -0.88
C ILE A 106 -1.77 -15.63 -1.86
N LYS A 107 -1.06 -16.75 -2.01
CA LYS A 107 -1.56 -17.90 -2.76
C LYS A 107 -2.67 -18.61 -2.00
N VAL A 108 -3.74 -18.93 -2.71
CA VAL A 108 -4.87 -19.77 -2.28
C VAL A 108 -5.11 -20.83 -3.35
N ILE A 109 -5.50 -22.02 -2.94
CA ILE A 109 -5.79 -23.14 -3.83
C ILE A 109 -7.28 -23.15 -4.11
N ASP A 110 -7.64 -23.12 -5.39
CA ASP A 110 -9.02 -23.19 -5.82
C ASP A 110 -9.58 -24.61 -5.79
N SER A 111 -10.86 -24.76 -6.13
CA SER A 111 -11.52 -26.08 -6.19
C SER A 111 -10.94 -27.07 -7.21
N SER A 112 -10.14 -26.59 -8.16
CA SER A 112 -9.48 -27.41 -9.18
C SER A 112 -8.10 -27.91 -8.73
N GLY A 113 -7.55 -27.35 -7.65
CA GLY A 113 -6.21 -27.63 -7.14
C GLY A 113 -5.13 -26.66 -7.65
N GLU A 114 -5.52 -25.61 -8.39
CA GLU A 114 -4.58 -24.62 -8.91
C GLU A 114 -4.35 -23.46 -7.94
N TRP A 115 -3.14 -22.89 -7.96
CA TRP A 115 -2.70 -21.84 -7.05
C TRP A 115 -2.99 -20.44 -7.61
N GLN A 116 -3.94 -19.73 -7.00
CA GLN A 116 -4.35 -18.39 -7.40
C GLN A 116 -3.91 -17.33 -6.40
N TRP A 117 -3.65 -16.11 -6.88
CA TRP A 117 -3.44 -14.96 -6.00
C TRP A 117 -4.78 -14.43 -5.49
N ARG A 118 -4.90 -14.25 -4.18
CA ARG A 118 -6.08 -13.67 -3.54
C ARG A 118 -5.68 -12.54 -2.61
N ARG A 119 -6.40 -11.42 -2.67
CA ARG A 119 -6.16 -10.26 -1.78
C ARG A 119 -6.63 -10.61 -0.38
N PHE A 120 -6.01 -10.03 0.64
CA PHE A 120 -6.40 -10.22 2.03
C PHE A 120 -7.87 -9.87 2.27
N SER A 121 -8.37 -8.80 1.62
CA SER A 121 -9.78 -8.42 1.68
C SER A 121 -10.75 -9.43 1.07
N ASP A 122 -10.27 -10.30 0.20
CA ASP A 122 -11.09 -11.24 -0.57
C ASP A 122 -10.93 -12.69 -0.06
N ILE A 123 -10.12 -12.91 0.98
CA ILE A 123 -9.93 -14.22 1.59
C ILE A 123 -11.16 -14.58 2.41
N GLU A 124 -11.65 -15.80 2.23
CA GLU A 124 -12.84 -16.32 2.90
C GLU A 124 -12.49 -17.52 3.78
N GLU A 125 -13.31 -17.77 4.81
CA GLU A 125 -13.21 -18.98 5.63
C GLU A 125 -13.33 -20.23 4.75
N GLY A 126 -12.44 -21.20 4.96
CA GLY A 126 -12.40 -22.45 4.19
C GLY A 126 -11.46 -22.43 2.98
N ASP A 127 -10.95 -21.26 2.57
CA ASP A 127 -9.89 -21.16 1.57
C ASP A 127 -8.67 -21.99 1.96
N ILE A 128 -8.06 -22.72 1.03
CA ILE A 128 -6.88 -23.53 1.32
C ILE A 128 -5.62 -22.75 0.96
N VAL A 129 -4.70 -22.58 1.90
CA VAL A 129 -3.43 -21.87 1.69
C VAL A 129 -2.25 -22.85 1.74
N PRO A 130 -1.27 -22.73 0.83
CA PRO A 130 0.01 -23.43 0.94
C PRO A 130 0.95 -22.67 1.89
N LEU A 131 1.49 -23.39 2.87
CA LEU A 131 2.45 -22.93 3.86
C LEU A 131 3.79 -23.62 3.62
N ALA A 132 4.82 -22.88 3.26
CA ALA A 132 6.14 -23.42 2.94
C ALA A 132 6.73 -24.21 4.11
N LEU A 133 7.31 -25.37 3.82
CA LEU A 133 8.10 -26.18 4.74
C LEU A 133 9.58 -26.00 4.43
N ASP A 134 10.44 -26.34 5.40
CA ASP A 134 11.90 -26.34 5.24
C ASP A 134 12.41 -25.05 4.60
N GLN A 135 11.99 -23.93 5.18
CA GLN A 135 12.02 -22.62 4.53
C GLN A 135 13.41 -21.99 4.44
N LEU A 136 14.39 -22.54 5.17
CA LEU A 136 15.72 -21.94 5.31
C LEU A 136 16.50 -22.09 4.01
N ILE A 137 17.12 -20.98 3.60
CA ILE A 137 17.90 -20.89 2.37
C ILE A 137 19.28 -20.32 2.69
N GLY A 138 20.26 -20.57 1.82
CA GLY A 138 21.64 -20.18 2.09
C GLY A 138 22.30 -21.01 3.18
N GLU A 139 23.42 -20.52 3.70
CA GLU A 139 24.27 -21.22 4.66
C GLU A 139 24.09 -20.66 6.08
N PRO A 140 24.40 -21.45 7.13
CA PRO A 140 24.52 -20.96 8.50
C PRO A 140 25.45 -19.76 8.62
N GLN A 141 25.04 -18.78 9.43
CA GLN A 141 25.74 -17.52 9.68
C GLN A 141 26.30 -17.46 11.10
N SER A 142 27.53 -16.97 11.22
CA SER A 142 28.13 -16.66 12.53
C SER A 142 27.60 -15.32 13.03
N VAL A 143 26.93 -15.31 14.17
CA VAL A 143 26.41 -14.08 14.80
C VAL A 143 27.30 -13.70 15.97
N ASP A 144 27.98 -12.56 15.86
CA ASP A 144 28.86 -12.02 16.90
C ASP A 144 28.06 -11.50 18.10
N LEU A 145 28.59 -11.77 19.29
CA LEU A 145 28.04 -11.32 20.56
C LEU A 145 28.97 -10.29 21.24
N PRO A 146 28.41 -9.35 22.02
CA PRO A 146 29.17 -8.39 22.82
C PRO A 146 30.24 -9.03 23.69
N ALA A 147 31.28 -8.25 24.02
CA ALA A 147 32.25 -8.65 25.03
C ALA A 147 31.62 -8.66 26.42
N LEU A 148 32.03 -9.58 27.28
CA LEU A 148 31.76 -9.47 28.71
C LEU A 148 32.53 -8.28 29.28
N ALA A 149 31.86 -7.39 30.02
CA ALA A 149 32.46 -6.18 30.59
C ALA A 149 33.67 -6.50 31.50
N GLU A 150 34.67 -5.63 31.54
CA GLU A 150 35.88 -5.82 32.37
C GLU A 150 35.53 -5.85 33.87
N ALA A 151 36.17 -6.74 34.62
CA ALA A 151 36.00 -6.84 36.06
C ALA A 151 36.85 -5.76 36.77
N TYR A 152 36.27 -4.57 37.02
CA TYR A 152 37.01 -3.48 37.69
C TYR A 152 37.13 -3.67 39.21
N TRP A 153 36.20 -4.38 39.87
CA TRP A 153 36.14 -4.46 41.36
C TRP A 153 35.56 -5.77 41.94
N THR A 154 35.37 -6.84 41.15
CA THR A 154 34.75 -8.09 41.62
C THR A 154 35.73 -9.27 41.63
N GLY A 155 35.57 -10.19 42.59
CA GLY A 155 36.30 -11.47 42.61
C GLY A 155 35.90 -12.47 41.51
N GLU A 156 35.16 -12.02 40.49
CA GLU A 156 34.58 -12.81 39.40
C GLU A 156 35.51 -12.85 38.17
N HIS A 157 36.83 -12.96 38.37
CA HIS A 157 37.82 -12.89 37.29
C HIS A 157 37.77 -14.06 36.30
N HIS A 158 37.13 -15.18 36.66
CA HIS A 158 37.06 -16.39 35.82
C HIS A 158 35.81 -16.44 34.92
N ALA A 159 34.79 -15.61 35.18
CA ALA A 159 33.59 -15.60 34.35
C ALA A 159 33.93 -15.15 32.92
N VAL A 160 33.51 -15.95 31.95
CA VAL A 160 33.61 -15.67 30.50
C VAL A 160 32.22 -15.55 29.89
N ALA A 161 32.15 -15.07 28.66
CA ALA A 161 30.93 -15.16 27.87
C ALA A 161 31.27 -15.47 26.41
N PRO A 162 30.41 -16.21 25.69
CA PRO A 162 30.64 -16.52 24.29
C PRO A 162 30.71 -15.26 23.44
N ARG A 163 31.58 -15.26 22.42
CA ARG A 163 31.69 -14.17 21.45
C ARG A 163 30.88 -14.40 20.17
N VAL A 164 30.33 -15.60 20.02
CA VAL A 164 29.52 -16.03 18.88
C VAL A 164 28.37 -16.87 19.42
N MET A 165 27.20 -16.78 18.78
CA MET A 165 26.06 -17.65 19.10
C MET A 165 26.39 -19.13 18.83
N SER A 166 26.09 -20.01 19.78
CA SER A 166 26.29 -21.46 19.64
C SER A 166 24.99 -22.23 19.96
N PRO A 167 24.87 -23.50 19.54
CA PRO A 167 23.75 -24.36 19.93
C PRO A 167 23.57 -24.47 21.44
N GLU A 168 24.65 -24.58 22.21
CA GLU A 168 24.63 -24.70 23.68
C GLU A 168 24.06 -23.43 24.33
N LEU A 169 24.50 -22.26 23.86
CA LEU A 169 23.98 -20.99 24.34
C LEU A 169 22.50 -20.82 23.96
N ALA A 170 22.12 -21.17 22.72
CA ALA A 170 20.74 -21.11 22.26
C ALA A 170 19.82 -22.04 23.06
N GLU A 171 20.29 -23.25 23.40
CA GLU A 171 19.59 -24.21 24.26
C GLU A 171 19.33 -23.64 25.66
N LEU A 172 20.33 -22.98 26.25
CA LEU A 172 20.19 -22.31 27.54
C LEU A 172 19.21 -21.11 27.46
N ILE A 173 19.29 -20.30 26.40
CA ILE A 173 18.37 -19.18 26.15
C ILE A 173 16.94 -19.69 25.98
N GLY A 174 16.74 -20.79 25.26
CA GLY A 174 15.44 -21.43 25.09
C GLY A 174 14.81 -21.82 26.42
N TYR A 175 15.58 -22.50 27.28
CA TYR A 175 15.14 -22.83 28.64
C TYR A 175 14.81 -21.57 29.44
N PHE A 176 15.64 -20.53 29.32
CA PHE A 176 15.42 -19.26 29.99
C PHE A 176 14.10 -18.59 29.56
N MET A 177 13.74 -18.66 28.27
CA MET A 177 12.49 -18.09 27.77
C MET A 177 11.23 -18.76 28.34
N GLY A 178 11.31 -20.05 28.71
CA GLY A 178 10.28 -20.71 29.50
C GLY A 178 10.43 -20.39 30.99
N ASP A 179 11.18 -21.24 31.71
CA ASP A 179 11.30 -21.27 33.17
C ASP A 179 12.49 -20.47 33.74
N GLY A 180 13.01 -19.52 32.96
CA GLY A 180 14.08 -18.62 33.40
C GLY A 180 13.60 -17.26 33.90
N SER A 181 14.42 -16.67 34.77
CA SER A 181 14.22 -15.33 35.29
C SER A 181 15.54 -14.61 35.54
N LEU A 182 15.60 -13.35 35.10
CA LEU A 182 16.76 -12.49 35.28
C LEU A 182 16.67 -11.78 36.64
N HIS A 183 17.75 -11.81 37.41
CA HIS A 183 17.86 -11.17 38.70
C HIS A 183 19.07 -10.23 38.73
N ALA A 184 19.05 -9.24 39.61
CA ALA A 184 20.14 -8.25 39.72
C ALA A 184 21.55 -8.82 39.98
N ARG A 185 21.66 -10.11 40.35
CA ARG A 185 22.94 -10.78 40.63
C ARG A 185 23.13 -12.07 39.86
N GLY A 186 22.31 -12.36 38.86
CA GLY A 186 22.45 -13.58 38.08
C GLY A 186 21.19 -14.04 37.37
N ILE A 187 21.31 -15.19 36.72
CA ILE A 187 20.22 -15.87 36.02
C ILE A 187 19.75 -17.04 36.89
N ARG A 188 18.44 -17.24 37.00
CA ARG A 188 17.84 -18.38 37.70
C ARG A 188 16.93 -19.16 36.78
N LEU A 189 17.06 -20.48 36.82
CA LEU A 189 16.28 -21.44 36.05
C LEU A 189 15.58 -22.38 37.03
N CYS A 190 14.30 -22.63 36.83
CA CYS A 190 13.51 -23.56 37.62
C CYS A 190 13.38 -24.90 36.88
N VAL A 191 13.64 -26.01 37.57
CA VAL A 191 13.56 -27.36 37.00
C VAL A 191 12.65 -28.22 37.89
N ASP A 192 11.78 -29.06 37.32
CA ASP A 192 10.97 -30.00 38.11
C ASP A 192 11.89 -30.92 38.93
N ALA A 193 11.55 -31.17 40.20
CA ALA A 193 12.38 -31.97 41.10
C ALA A 193 12.59 -33.43 40.62
N LYS A 194 11.82 -33.90 39.63
CA LYS A 194 11.96 -35.23 39.03
C LYS A 194 13.03 -35.28 37.92
N ASP A 195 13.42 -34.15 37.36
CA ASP A 195 14.26 -34.05 36.16
C ASP A 195 15.72 -33.68 36.53
N LEU A 196 16.38 -34.57 37.27
CA LEU A 196 17.76 -34.38 37.75
C LEU A 196 18.80 -34.34 36.61
N ASP A 197 18.52 -35.03 35.51
CA ASP A 197 19.30 -35.01 34.28
C ASP A 197 19.26 -33.64 33.59
N VAL A 198 18.11 -32.97 33.61
CA VAL A 198 17.96 -31.59 33.12
C VAL A 198 18.78 -30.62 33.99
N VAL A 199 18.76 -30.78 35.32
CA VAL A 199 19.62 -30.00 36.22
C VAL A 199 21.08 -30.14 35.83
N GLU A 200 21.56 -31.36 35.59
CA GLU A 200 22.94 -31.61 35.19
C GLU A 200 23.28 -31.02 33.82
N ARG A 201 22.38 -31.14 32.83
CA ARG A 201 22.55 -30.51 31.52
C ARG A 201 22.70 -28.99 31.64
N LEU A 202 21.87 -28.33 32.43
CA LEU A 202 21.96 -26.88 32.65
C LEU A 202 23.29 -26.48 33.33
N ARG A 203 23.79 -27.28 34.28
CA ARG A 203 25.12 -27.06 34.89
C ARG A 203 26.24 -27.11 33.86
N ILE A 204 26.21 -28.13 33.00
CA ILE A 204 27.19 -28.29 31.91
C ILE A 204 27.13 -27.09 30.98
N LEU A 205 25.92 -26.68 30.54
CA LEU A 205 25.74 -25.52 29.67
C LEU A 205 26.30 -24.23 30.29
N GLY A 206 26.03 -23.98 31.58
CA GLY A 206 26.58 -22.80 32.25
C GLY A 206 28.10 -22.84 32.43
N LYS A 207 28.67 -24.03 32.63
CA LYS A 207 30.12 -24.22 32.67
C LYS A 207 30.77 -24.01 31.31
N GLU A 208 30.19 -24.56 30.25
CA GLU A 208 30.69 -24.43 28.87
C GLU A 208 30.55 -23.00 28.35
N CYS A 209 29.41 -22.36 28.59
CA CYS A 209 29.15 -21.00 28.09
C CYS A 209 29.89 -19.93 28.89
N PHE A 210 29.95 -20.06 30.22
CA PHE A 210 30.37 -18.96 31.10
C PHE A 210 31.53 -19.28 32.04
N ASP A 211 32.02 -20.52 32.06
CA ASP A 211 32.94 -21.05 33.08
C ASP A 211 32.43 -20.85 34.53
N LEU A 212 31.10 -20.81 34.70
CA LEU A 212 30.45 -20.61 35.99
C LEU A 212 29.92 -21.92 36.58
N GLU A 213 30.21 -22.15 37.85
CA GLU A 213 29.57 -23.21 38.62
C GLU A 213 28.14 -22.79 39.00
N ALA A 214 27.16 -23.62 38.65
CA ALA A 214 25.78 -23.35 39.03
C ALA A 214 25.56 -23.60 40.53
N ARG A 215 24.87 -22.68 41.19
CA ARG A 215 24.30 -22.91 42.51
C ARG A 215 22.99 -23.68 42.34
N VAL A 216 22.94 -24.89 42.91
CA VAL A 216 21.75 -25.75 42.86
C VAL A 216 21.08 -25.80 44.23
N GLN A 217 19.78 -25.52 44.29
CA GLN A 217 19.02 -25.52 45.54
C GLN A 217 17.63 -26.11 45.33
N ALA A 218 17.26 -27.13 46.10
CA ALA A 218 15.90 -27.65 46.11
C ALA A 218 14.95 -26.69 46.84
N VAL A 219 13.83 -26.33 46.21
CA VAL A 219 12.80 -25.43 46.75
C VAL A 219 11.43 -26.06 46.54
N GLY A 220 10.93 -26.76 47.57
CA GLY A 220 9.63 -27.44 47.49
C GLY A 220 9.61 -28.53 46.42
N ASN A 221 8.86 -28.29 45.34
CA ASN A 221 8.65 -29.26 44.26
C ASN A 221 9.54 -29.02 43.02
N TYR A 222 10.41 -28.01 43.06
CA TYR A 222 11.34 -27.70 41.97
C TYR A 222 12.77 -27.51 42.51
N ILE A 223 13.73 -27.53 41.60
CA ILE A 223 15.15 -27.29 41.85
C ILE A 223 15.51 -25.98 41.13
N GLU A 224 16.08 -25.05 41.87
CA GLU A 224 16.65 -23.81 41.33
C GLU A 224 18.09 -24.06 40.89
N VAL A 225 18.40 -23.72 39.64
CA VAL A 225 19.75 -23.68 39.07
C VAL A 225 20.09 -22.23 38.79
N ALA A 226 21.06 -21.67 39.51
CA ALA A 226 21.39 -20.26 39.46
C ALA A 226 22.85 -19.99 39.09
N PHE A 227 23.07 -19.08 38.14
CA PHE A 227 24.38 -18.57 37.74
C PHE A 227 24.54 -17.15 38.29
N ASN A 228 25.31 -17.01 39.37
CA ASN A 228 25.46 -15.74 40.06
C ASN A 228 26.63 -14.95 39.48
N SER A 229 26.33 -13.95 38.66
CA SER A 229 27.30 -12.94 38.21
C SER A 229 26.56 -11.69 37.77
N VAL A 230 27.00 -10.52 38.23
CA VAL A 230 26.44 -9.23 37.79
C VAL A 230 26.87 -8.93 36.35
N ARG A 231 28.13 -9.26 36.00
CA ARG A 231 28.67 -9.08 34.65
C ARG A 231 27.87 -9.89 33.63
N LEU A 232 27.46 -11.11 33.99
CA LEU A 232 26.64 -11.96 33.14
C LEU A 232 25.25 -11.34 32.89
N VAL A 233 24.64 -10.71 33.88
CA VAL A 233 23.33 -10.05 33.73
C VAL A 233 23.42 -8.90 32.73
N GLU A 234 24.40 -8.01 32.89
CA GLU A 234 24.62 -6.88 31.98
C GLU A 234 24.89 -7.36 30.55
N TRP A 235 25.69 -8.42 30.39
CA TRP A 235 25.95 -9.04 29.10
C TRP A 235 24.70 -9.70 28.50
N TRP A 236 23.89 -10.39 29.31
CA TRP A 236 22.64 -11.03 28.88
C TRP A 236 21.63 -10.01 28.35
N GLU A 237 21.52 -8.86 29.03
CA GLU A 237 20.71 -7.73 28.58
C GLU A 237 21.26 -7.10 27.30
N ALA A 238 22.57 -6.86 27.23
CA ALA A 238 23.23 -6.30 26.05
C ALA A 238 23.09 -7.20 24.80
N CYS A 239 23.02 -8.51 24.99
CA CYS A 239 22.76 -9.47 23.90
C CYS A 239 21.28 -9.53 23.49
N GLY A 240 20.36 -8.88 24.22
CA GLY A 240 18.92 -8.94 23.96
C GLY A 240 18.27 -10.26 24.36
N PHE A 241 18.87 -11.01 25.30
CA PHE A 241 18.36 -12.30 25.77
C PHE A 241 17.38 -12.17 26.96
N ALA A 242 17.29 -10.98 27.57
CA ALA A 242 16.31 -10.72 28.61
C ALA A 242 14.88 -10.69 28.04
N LYS A 243 13.91 -11.22 28.80
CA LYS A 243 12.49 -11.10 28.46
C LYS A 243 12.09 -9.62 28.42
N HIS A 244 11.08 -9.25 27.63
CA HIS A 244 10.62 -7.87 27.49
C HIS A 244 9.75 -7.44 28.66
N LEU A 245 9.79 -6.14 29.00
CA LEU A 245 8.90 -5.55 29.99
C LEU A 245 7.43 -5.58 29.49
N PRO A 246 6.45 -5.76 30.38
CA PRO A 246 5.04 -5.61 30.02
C PRO A 246 4.72 -4.17 29.59
N ARG A 247 3.81 -4.01 28.62
CA ARG A 247 3.34 -2.68 28.14
C ARG A 247 2.64 -1.90 29.26
N GLU A 248 2.62 -0.56 29.15
CA GLU A 248 1.91 0.32 30.09
C GLU A 248 0.42 -0.04 30.19
N GLY A 249 -0.08 -0.25 31.42
CA GLY A 249 -1.47 -0.66 31.70
C GLY A 249 -1.66 -2.12 32.12
N HIS A 250 -0.61 -2.94 32.14
CA HIS A 250 -0.68 -4.33 32.61
C HIS A 250 -0.69 -4.44 34.15
N GLY A 251 -1.70 -5.12 34.71
CA GLY A 251 -1.85 -5.34 36.17
C GLY A 251 -1.11 -6.55 36.75
N GLY A 252 -0.31 -7.27 35.95
CA GLY A 252 0.40 -8.50 36.34
C GLY A 252 1.94 -8.38 36.28
N LYS A 253 2.64 -9.30 36.97
CA LYS A 253 4.11 -9.36 37.09
C LYS A 253 4.84 -10.02 35.89
N GLY A 254 4.26 -10.02 34.69
CA GLY A 254 4.73 -10.86 33.58
C GLY A 254 5.76 -10.16 32.69
N TRP A 255 6.97 -10.72 32.60
CA TRP A 255 7.91 -10.40 31.52
C TRP A 255 7.56 -11.23 30.28
N HIS A 256 7.59 -10.64 29.08
CA HIS A 256 7.19 -11.31 27.84
C HIS A 256 8.38 -12.03 27.18
N PRO A 257 8.29 -13.36 26.97
CA PRO A 257 9.31 -14.09 26.22
C PRO A 257 9.25 -13.75 24.72
N HIS A 258 10.39 -13.86 24.05
CA HIS A 258 10.55 -13.66 22.61
C HIS A 258 11.66 -14.57 22.08
N ILE A 259 11.75 -14.71 20.77
CA ILE A 259 12.92 -15.31 20.12
C ILE A 259 13.91 -14.18 19.85
N PRO A 260 15.13 -14.19 20.44
CA PRO A 260 16.13 -13.16 20.20
C PRO A 260 16.54 -13.11 18.73
N ASP A 261 16.72 -11.89 18.21
CA ASP A 261 17.15 -11.69 16.83
C ASP A 261 18.53 -12.35 16.59
N ALA A 262 19.43 -12.31 17.57
CA ALA A 262 20.73 -12.98 17.48
C ALA A 262 20.63 -14.50 17.23
N ILE A 263 19.53 -15.14 17.62
CA ILE A 263 19.24 -16.52 17.22
C ILE A 263 18.75 -16.51 15.78
N LEU A 264 17.71 -15.74 15.46
CA LEU A 264 17.10 -15.67 14.13
C LEU A 264 18.12 -15.38 13.00
N TYR A 265 19.12 -14.53 13.21
CA TYR A 265 20.15 -14.22 12.22
C TYR A 265 21.14 -15.36 11.95
N THR A 266 21.20 -16.41 12.79
CA THR A 266 22.16 -17.51 12.60
C THR A 266 21.86 -18.36 11.38
N ASN A 267 20.62 -18.38 10.89
CA ASN A 267 20.21 -19.25 9.79
C ASN A 267 20.61 -20.73 9.97
N ASP A 268 20.82 -21.19 11.21
CA ASP A 268 21.34 -22.52 11.50
C ASP A 268 20.21 -23.39 12.09
N PRO A 269 19.76 -24.45 11.37
CA PRO A 269 18.76 -25.38 11.88
C PRO A 269 19.12 -25.98 13.24
N LYS A 270 20.41 -26.17 13.53
CA LYS A 270 20.87 -26.72 14.82
C LYS A 270 20.70 -25.72 15.95
N ILE A 271 20.97 -24.43 15.71
CA ILE A 271 20.79 -23.38 16.72
C ILE A 271 19.30 -23.14 16.97
N TYR A 272 18.48 -23.10 15.92
CA TYR A 272 17.03 -23.02 16.08
C TYR A 272 16.48 -24.23 16.82
N GLY A 273 16.90 -25.44 16.43
CA GLY A 273 16.49 -26.67 17.10
C GLY A 273 16.92 -26.73 18.57
N ALA A 274 18.12 -26.26 18.89
CA ALA A 274 18.62 -26.17 20.26
C ALA A 274 17.80 -25.17 21.11
N PHE A 275 17.49 -23.98 20.58
CA PHE A 275 16.59 -23.03 21.24
C PHE A 275 15.21 -23.64 21.51
N ILE A 276 14.61 -24.30 20.52
CA ILE A 276 13.31 -24.95 20.68
C ILE A 276 13.39 -26.10 21.69
N ARG A 277 14.47 -26.90 21.70
CA ARG A 277 14.70 -27.96 22.68
C ARG A 277 14.66 -27.41 24.10
N GLY A 278 15.40 -26.34 24.36
CA GLY A 278 15.41 -25.73 25.69
C GLY A 278 14.05 -25.17 26.10
N LEU A 279 13.34 -24.54 25.16
CA LEU A 279 12.01 -23.99 25.41
C LEU A 279 10.97 -25.08 25.72
N PHE A 280 10.97 -26.17 24.94
CA PHE A 280 10.11 -27.33 25.15
C PHE A 280 10.51 -28.13 26.39
N GLU A 281 11.78 -28.10 26.80
CA GLU A 281 12.18 -28.69 28.07
C GLU A 281 11.62 -27.92 29.26
N ALA A 282 11.65 -26.59 29.23
CA ALA A 282 11.08 -25.79 30.33
C ALA A 282 9.55 -25.97 30.43
N ASP A 283 8.82 -25.47 29.42
CA ASP A 283 7.35 -25.34 29.48
C ASP A 283 6.60 -26.41 28.67
N GLY A 284 7.33 -27.36 28.07
CA GLY A 284 6.74 -28.41 27.23
C GLY A 284 6.52 -29.73 27.96
N THR A 285 5.60 -30.52 27.43
CA THR A 285 5.26 -31.85 27.91
C THR A 285 4.84 -32.78 26.78
N VAL A 286 4.74 -34.07 27.07
CA VAL A 286 4.40 -35.10 26.09
C VAL A 286 3.09 -35.76 26.51
N THR A 287 2.04 -35.56 25.70
CA THR A 287 0.71 -36.15 25.97
C THR A 287 0.37 -37.11 24.86
N SER A 288 0.05 -38.35 25.23
CA SER A 288 -0.27 -39.44 24.27
C SER A 288 0.83 -39.64 23.22
N GLY A 289 2.09 -39.51 23.63
CA GLY A 289 3.24 -39.67 22.72
C GLY A 289 3.64 -38.41 21.94
N ILE A 290 2.85 -37.32 22.01
CA ILE A 290 3.04 -36.14 21.16
C ILE A 290 3.62 -34.97 21.97
N PRO A 291 4.79 -34.42 21.57
CA PRO A 291 5.32 -33.18 22.10
C PRO A 291 4.33 -32.02 21.93
N HIS A 292 4.11 -31.27 23.01
CA HIS A 292 3.42 -29.98 22.96
C HIS A 292 3.99 -29.02 23.99
N TRP A 293 3.85 -27.74 23.71
CA TRP A 293 4.35 -26.63 24.51
C TRP A 293 3.23 -25.62 24.74
N THR A 294 3.23 -25.00 25.91
CA THR A 294 2.16 -24.07 26.33
C THR A 294 2.74 -22.75 26.76
N THR A 295 2.07 -21.64 26.42
CA THR A 295 2.47 -20.31 26.88
C THR A 295 1.26 -19.38 27.03
N THR A 296 1.36 -18.38 27.89
CA THR A 296 0.39 -17.28 28.01
C THR A 296 0.64 -16.17 26.98
N SER A 297 1.81 -16.16 26.30
CA SER A 297 2.18 -15.14 25.33
C SER A 297 1.72 -15.51 23.92
N MET A 298 0.66 -14.86 23.44
CA MET A 298 0.07 -15.16 22.12
C MET A 298 1.03 -14.83 20.97
N GLU A 299 1.68 -13.65 20.99
CA GLU A 299 2.66 -13.27 19.96
C GLU A 299 3.84 -14.26 19.91
N PHE A 300 4.40 -14.62 21.07
CA PHE A 300 5.51 -15.57 21.15
C PHE A 300 5.12 -16.96 20.62
N SER A 301 3.88 -17.37 20.89
CA SER A 301 3.37 -18.65 20.40
C SER A 301 3.29 -18.71 18.87
N HIS A 302 3.01 -17.59 18.19
CA HIS A 302 3.05 -17.53 16.72
C HIS A 302 4.48 -17.60 16.19
N ASP A 303 5.44 -16.90 16.81
CA ASP A 303 6.85 -16.94 16.41
C ASP A 303 7.45 -18.35 16.55
N VAL A 304 7.17 -19.05 17.66
CA VAL A 304 7.60 -20.44 17.85
C VAL A 304 6.96 -21.37 16.81
N GLN A 305 5.67 -21.19 16.51
CA GLN A 305 4.99 -21.96 15.46
C GLN A 305 5.61 -21.73 14.07
N ARG A 306 6.05 -20.50 13.77
CA ARG A 306 6.71 -20.14 12.50
C ARG A 306 8.11 -20.75 12.40
N VAL A 307 8.91 -20.71 13.47
CA VAL A 307 10.23 -21.36 13.51
C VAL A 307 10.09 -22.87 13.32
N LEU A 308 9.14 -23.51 14.00
CA LEU A 308 8.87 -24.93 13.82
C LEU A 308 8.48 -25.26 12.37
N LEU A 309 7.63 -24.45 11.74
CA LEU A 309 7.28 -24.63 10.33
C LEU A 309 8.49 -24.45 9.40
N ALA A 310 9.35 -23.48 9.67
CA ALA A 310 10.59 -23.25 8.91
C ALA A 310 11.58 -24.42 9.03
N LEU A 311 11.54 -25.16 10.14
CA LEU A 311 12.29 -26.40 10.37
C LEU A 311 11.58 -27.67 9.86
N GLY A 312 10.43 -27.54 9.17
CA GLY A 312 9.70 -28.69 8.62
C GLY A 312 8.77 -29.39 9.61
N PHE A 313 8.40 -28.75 10.73
CA PHE A 313 7.49 -29.29 11.74
C PHE A 313 6.14 -28.55 11.78
N PRO A 314 5.14 -28.99 11.00
CA PRO A 314 3.77 -28.51 11.13
C PRO A 314 3.22 -28.74 12.54
N THR A 315 2.53 -27.72 13.07
CA THR A 315 1.93 -27.76 14.39
C THR A 315 0.49 -27.29 14.36
N THR A 316 -0.27 -27.71 15.37
CA THR A 316 -1.56 -27.12 15.69
C THR A 316 -1.40 -26.20 16.88
N ARG A 317 -1.98 -25.00 16.81
CA ARG A 317 -2.10 -24.07 17.92
C ARG A 317 -3.57 -23.99 18.36
N LYS A 318 -3.83 -24.24 19.63
CA LYS A 318 -5.17 -24.12 20.22
C LYS A 318 -5.15 -23.20 21.43
N LEU A 319 -6.25 -22.50 21.66
CA LEU A 319 -6.45 -21.70 22.85
C LEU A 319 -7.12 -22.58 23.92
N ASP A 320 -6.58 -22.54 25.12
CA ASP A 320 -7.08 -23.20 26.33
C ASP A 320 -7.12 -22.17 27.47
N VAL A 321 -7.75 -22.51 28.60
CA VAL A 321 -7.82 -21.62 29.76
C VAL A 321 -7.10 -22.28 30.93
N SER A 322 -6.16 -21.54 31.53
CA SER A 322 -5.43 -22.01 32.71
C SER A 322 -6.40 -22.27 33.86
N GLY A 323 -6.29 -23.43 34.52
CA GLY A 323 -7.08 -23.74 35.71
C GLY A 323 -6.81 -22.84 36.91
N TRP A 324 -5.72 -22.06 36.88
CA TRP A 324 -5.35 -21.08 37.90
C TRP A 324 -5.40 -19.67 37.30
N GLY A 325 -6.37 -18.86 37.70
CA GLY A 325 -6.44 -17.44 37.31
C GLY A 325 -7.08 -17.15 35.95
N ASN A 326 -7.73 -18.12 35.30
CA ASN A 326 -8.48 -17.97 34.03
C ASN A 326 -7.72 -17.26 32.89
N SER A 327 -6.39 -17.35 32.87
CA SER A 327 -5.58 -16.78 31.79
C SER A 327 -5.68 -17.65 30.54
N GLU A 328 -5.67 -17.02 29.37
CA GLU A 328 -5.67 -17.72 28.10
C GLU A 328 -4.28 -18.32 27.81
N LEU A 329 -4.26 -19.57 27.34
CA LEU A 329 -3.06 -20.35 27.05
C LEU A 329 -3.06 -20.77 25.58
N ALA A 330 -1.97 -20.48 24.87
CA ALA A 330 -1.71 -21.07 23.58
C ALA A 330 -1.01 -22.43 23.75
N VAL A 331 -1.62 -23.48 23.23
CA VAL A 331 -1.10 -24.86 23.23
C VAL A 331 -0.65 -25.22 21.82
N LEU A 332 0.67 -25.32 21.61
CA LEU A 332 1.27 -25.77 20.36
C LEU A 332 1.58 -27.25 20.43
N ARG A 333 1.15 -28.03 19.43
CA ARG A 333 1.38 -29.47 19.36
C ARG A 333 1.85 -29.87 17.97
N LEU A 334 2.82 -30.79 17.86
CA LEU A 334 3.16 -31.40 16.58
C LEU A 334 1.91 -31.99 15.91
N LEU A 335 1.78 -31.80 14.59
CA LEU A 335 0.55 -32.13 13.87
C LEU A 335 0.13 -33.59 14.07
N ASN A 336 1.09 -34.50 13.95
CA ASN A 336 0.90 -35.94 14.07
C ASN A 336 2.24 -36.68 14.31
N THR A 337 2.15 -38.00 14.48
CA THR A 337 3.28 -38.85 14.86
C THR A 337 4.30 -39.08 13.74
N SER A 338 4.00 -38.77 12.47
CA SER A 338 4.99 -38.97 11.39
C SER A 338 6.16 -38.00 11.46
N TYR A 339 6.04 -36.93 12.25
CA TYR A 339 7.10 -35.95 12.49
C TYR A 339 7.99 -36.30 13.69
N HIS A 340 7.70 -37.38 14.43
CA HIS A 340 8.40 -37.67 15.68
C HIS A 340 9.85 -38.08 15.50
N ASP A 341 10.17 -38.87 14.46
CA ASP A 341 11.56 -39.29 14.23
C ASP A 341 12.43 -38.08 13.87
N GLY A 342 11.96 -37.23 12.93
CA GLY A 342 12.62 -35.97 12.62
C GLY A 342 12.72 -35.02 13.82
N TRP A 343 11.68 -34.98 14.68
CA TRP A 343 11.72 -34.21 15.92
C TRP A 343 12.83 -34.70 16.86
N MET A 344 12.95 -36.02 17.05
CA MET A 344 13.97 -36.60 17.93
C MET A 344 15.38 -36.38 17.40
N ASP A 345 15.56 -36.41 16.08
CA ASP A 345 16.85 -36.17 15.43
C ASP A 345 17.28 -34.70 15.47
N ALA A 346 16.34 -33.77 15.23
CA ALA A 346 16.66 -32.35 15.10
C ALA A 346 16.54 -31.55 16.40
N ILE A 347 15.54 -31.87 17.25
CA ILE A 347 15.14 -31.06 18.40
C ILE A 347 15.23 -31.88 19.68
N GLY A 348 14.35 -32.88 19.86
CA GLY A 348 14.27 -33.68 21.07
C GLY A 348 13.97 -32.86 22.34
N PHE A 349 14.28 -33.45 23.49
CA PHE A 349 14.23 -32.83 24.81
C PHE A 349 15.61 -32.92 25.47
N MET A 350 15.88 -32.10 26.49
CA MET A 350 17.09 -32.27 27.30
C MET A 350 16.97 -33.52 28.18
N GLY A 351 15.78 -33.75 28.74
CA GLY A 351 15.51 -34.81 29.72
C GLY A 351 15.11 -36.15 29.09
N ASP A 352 15.66 -37.23 29.63
CA ASP A 352 15.38 -38.61 29.24
C ASP A 352 13.90 -38.95 29.39
N ARG A 353 13.26 -38.45 30.45
CA ARG A 353 11.86 -38.73 30.76
C ARG A 353 10.92 -38.30 29.62
N LYS A 354 11.11 -37.09 29.09
CA LYS A 354 10.29 -36.55 28.00
C LYS A 354 10.65 -37.20 26.68
N ASN A 355 11.95 -37.41 26.41
CA ASN A 355 12.41 -38.14 25.23
C ASN A 355 11.78 -39.55 25.13
N ARG A 356 11.76 -40.33 26.21
CA ARG A 356 11.13 -41.68 26.23
C ARG A 356 9.61 -41.65 26.12
N ALA A 357 8.99 -40.53 26.48
CA ALA A 357 7.55 -40.37 26.38
C ALA A 357 7.10 -40.11 24.93
N VAL A 358 7.99 -39.66 24.04
CA VAL A 358 7.70 -39.49 22.61
C VAL A 358 7.64 -40.88 21.96
N SER A 359 6.49 -41.24 21.40
CA SER A 359 6.32 -42.54 20.74
C SER A 359 6.34 -42.37 19.22
N SER A 360 7.27 -43.04 18.54
CA SER A 360 7.21 -43.17 17.08
C SER A 360 6.15 -44.19 16.68
N SER A 361 5.49 -43.98 15.55
CA SER A 361 4.51 -44.93 15.01
C SER A 361 4.67 -45.05 13.50
N GLU A 362 5.01 -46.24 13.02
CA GLU A 362 5.05 -46.55 11.58
C GLU A 362 3.65 -46.78 10.97
N ASN A 363 2.59 -46.70 11.79
CA ASN A 363 1.22 -46.99 11.38
C ASN A 363 0.75 -46.05 10.24
N ARG A 364 -0.11 -46.55 9.33
CA ARG A 364 -0.70 -45.73 8.25
C ARG A 364 -1.47 -44.51 8.76
N GLN A 365 -1.99 -44.57 9.99
CA GLN A 365 -2.66 -43.43 10.63
C GLN A 365 -1.69 -42.39 11.21
N ALA A 366 -0.38 -42.60 11.13
CA ALA A 366 0.62 -41.72 11.73
C ALA A 366 0.68 -40.33 11.09
N ALA A 367 0.39 -40.21 9.78
CA ALA A 367 0.38 -38.96 9.02
C ALA A 367 -1.03 -38.31 8.94
N ARG A 368 -1.93 -38.64 9.87
CA ARG A 368 -3.32 -38.17 9.83
C ARG A 368 -3.37 -36.64 9.83
N LYS A 369 -4.30 -36.07 9.06
CA LYS A 369 -4.56 -34.62 8.90
C LYS A 369 -3.48 -33.85 8.13
N ASP A 370 -2.51 -34.53 7.54
CA ASP A 370 -1.56 -33.94 6.60
C ASP A 370 -1.90 -34.42 5.19
N HIS A 371 -2.65 -33.58 4.47
CA HIS A 371 -3.09 -33.89 3.12
C HIS A 371 -2.68 -32.77 2.17
N ILE A 372 -2.39 -33.15 0.94
CA ILE A 372 -1.94 -32.29 -0.12
C ILE A 372 -3.04 -32.29 -1.20
N PRO A 373 -3.52 -31.11 -1.62
CA PRO A 373 -4.39 -30.99 -2.78
C PRO A 373 -3.65 -31.44 -4.04
N VAL A 374 -4.20 -32.42 -4.75
CA VAL A 374 -3.58 -32.96 -5.97
C VAL A 374 -4.61 -33.21 -7.06
N THR A 375 -4.27 -32.84 -8.28
CA THR A 375 -5.16 -33.07 -9.42
C THR A 375 -5.20 -34.55 -9.78
N ARG A 376 -6.33 -35.00 -10.34
CA ARG A 376 -6.45 -36.36 -10.87
C ARG A 376 -5.47 -36.63 -12.01
N ALA A 377 -5.21 -35.61 -12.84
CA ALA A 377 -4.28 -35.68 -13.95
C ALA A 377 -2.85 -35.97 -13.49
N LEU A 378 -2.38 -35.34 -12.40
CA LEU A 378 -1.08 -35.62 -11.80
C LEU A 378 -0.95 -37.09 -11.38
N ILE A 379 -1.96 -37.63 -10.69
CA ILE A 379 -1.99 -39.05 -10.28
C ILE A 379 -1.99 -39.97 -11.50
N ASP A 380 -2.78 -39.67 -12.53
CA ASP A 380 -2.84 -40.49 -13.74
C ASP A 380 -1.53 -40.49 -14.53
N ARG A 381 -0.79 -39.38 -14.48
CA ARG A 381 0.53 -39.22 -15.09
C ARG A 381 1.62 -40.00 -14.34
N LEU A 382 1.65 -39.93 -13.01
CA LEU A 382 2.74 -40.49 -12.20
C LEU A 382 2.49 -41.92 -11.70
N ALA A 383 1.23 -42.33 -11.54
CA ALA A 383 0.85 -43.67 -11.08
C ALA A 383 0.01 -44.37 -12.16
N PRO A 384 0.62 -45.07 -13.14
CA PRO A 384 -0.08 -45.76 -14.23
C PRO A 384 -0.95 -46.92 -13.72
N GLU A 385 -1.84 -47.48 -14.56
CA GLU A 385 -2.88 -48.45 -14.13
C GLU A 385 -2.37 -49.66 -13.32
N ASN A 386 -1.15 -50.11 -13.59
CA ASN A 386 -0.53 -51.26 -12.91
C ASN A 386 0.17 -50.90 -11.59
N ASP A 387 0.18 -49.63 -11.19
CA ASP A 387 0.84 -49.17 -9.98
C ASP A 387 0.05 -49.60 -8.72
N ARG A 388 0.77 -50.18 -7.75
CA ARG A 388 0.21 -50.66 -6.49
C ARG A 388 -0.39 -49.53 -5.65
N LEU A 389 0.13 -48.31 -5.74
CA LEU A 389 -0.35 -47.12 -5.04
C LEU A 389 -1.54 -46.46 -5.71
N ARG A 390 -1.71 -46.62 -7.03
CA ARG A 390 -2.78 -45.94 -7.79
C ARG A 390 -4.14 -46.11 -7.14
N ARG A 391 -4.50 -47.32 -6.72
CA ARG A 391 -5.81 -47.58 -6.08
C ARG A 391 -5.99 -46.77 -4.80
N VAL A 392 -4.94 -46.63 -3.98
CA VAL A 392 -4.95 -45.81 -2.76
C VAL A 392 -5.00 -44.33 -3.13
N LEU A 393 -4.12 -43.92 -4.06
CA LEU A 393 -4.11 -42.70 -4.87
C LEU A 393 -5.49 -42.09 -5.07
N LEU A 394 -6.26 -42.84 -5.86
CA LEU A 394 -7.56 -42.46 -6.36
C LEU A 394 -8.67 -42.60 -5.33
N MET A 395 -8.49 -43.45 -4.32
CA MET A 395 -9.43 -43.59 -3.22
C MET A 395 -9.39 -42.36 -2.30
N GLU A 396 -8.19 -41.86 -1.99
CA GLU A 396 -8.01 -40.65 -1.18
C GLU A 396 -8.42 -39.40 -1.96
N ASN A 397 -8.02 -39.30 -3.25
CA ASN A 397 -8.31 -38.13 -4.09
C ASN A 397 -9.79 -37.91 -4.45
N LYS A 398 -10.73 -38.71 -3.92
CA LYS A 398 -12.19 -38.48 -4.12
C LYS A 398 -12.64 -37.09 -3.66
N ARG A 399 -11.88 -36.44 -2.78
CA ARG A 399 -12.13 -35.08 -2.27
C ARG A 399 -11.07 -34.07 -2.71
N GLY A 400 -10.25 -34.39 -3.72
CA GLY A 400 -9.18 -33.51 -4.20
C GLY A 400 -7.88 -33.55 -3.38
N ASN A 401 -7.81 -34.36 -2.32
CA ASN A 401 -6.70 -34.38 -1.36
C ASN A 401 -6.15 -35.79 -1.19
N VAL A 402 -4.83 -35.92 -1.06
CA VAL A 402 -4.14 -37.20 -0.80
C VAL A 402 -3.18 -37.02 0.38
N SER A 403 -2.98 -38.06 1.19
CA SER A 403 -2.05 -38.00 2.32
C SER A 403 -0.60 -37.74 1.89
N ARG A 404 0.13 -36.89 2.64
CA ARG A 404 1.55 -36.61 2.36
C ARG A 404 2.38 -37.87 2.26
N ARG A 405 2.17 -38.83 3.16
CA ARG A 405 2.88 -40.12 3.17
C ARG A 405 2.73 -40.89 1.84
N ALA A 406 1.51 -40.98 1.31
CA ALA A 406 1.28 -41.70 0.06
C ALA A 406 1.93 -41.00 -1.14
N LEU A 407 1.96 -39.67 -1.12
CA LEU A 407 2.62 -38.85 -2.14
C LEU A 407 4.15 -38.88 -2.03
N GLN A 408 4.70 -38.97 -0.81
CA GLN A 408 6.13 -39.17 -0.58
C GLN A 408 6.58 -40.52 -1.16
N GLU A 409 5.83 -41.60 -0.89
CA GLU A 409 6.12 -42.94 -1.45
C GLU A 409 6.01 -42.95 -2.98
N LEU A 410 5.10 -42.14 -3.55
CA LEU A 410 4.99 -41.95 -5.00
C LEU A 410 6.20 -41.19 -5.55
N TYR A 411 6.60 -40.10 -4.90
CA TYR A 411 7.74 -39.27 -5.30
C TYR A 411 9.07 -40.03 -5.25
N GLU A 412 9.30 -40.86 -4.23
CA GLU A 412 10.48 -41.71 -4.12
C GLU A 412 10.59 -42.72 -5.27
N ARG A 413 9.45 -43.14 -5.84
CA ARG A 413 9.40 -44.10 -6.96
C ARG A 413 9.45 -43.42 -8.32
N ALA A 414 8.77 -42.30 -8.45
CA ALA A 414 8.65 -41.51 -9.67
C ALA A 414 8.85 -40.02 -9.35
N PRO A 415 10.11 -39.57 -9.22
CA PRO A 415 10.42 -38.18 -8.94
C PRO A 415 9.87 -37.28 -10.04
N ASP A 416 9.18 -36.22 -9.64
CA ASP A 416 8.55 -35.27 -10.54
C ASP A 416 8.60 -33.86 -9.95
N GLU A 417 8.90 -32.87 -10.78
CA GLU A 417 9.11 -31.49 -10.32
C GLU A 417 7.85 -30.89 -9.68
N GLU A 418 6.67 -31.13 -10.28
CA GLU A 418 5.39 -30.63 -9.77
C GLU A 418 5.06 -31.28 -8.42
N LEU A 419 5.21 -32.60 -8.30
CA LEU A 419 4.99 -33.32 -7.04
C LEU A 419 6.00 -32.90 -5.96
N GLY A 420 7.26 -32.70 -6.32
CA GLY A 420 8.30 -32.19 -5.43
C GLY A 420 7.96 -30.81 -4.89
N LYS A 421 7.51 -29.89 -5.76
CA LYS A 421 7.00 -28.57 -5.35
C LYS A 421 5.85 -28.72 -4.36
N LEU A 422 4.84 -29.54 -4.66
CA LEU A 422 3.68 -29.71 -3.76
C LEU A 422 4.06 -30.30 -2.39
N LEU A 423 5.04 -31.21 -2.33
CA LEU A 423 5.57 -31.77 -1.09
C LEU A 423 6.33 -30.74 -0.25
N GLY A 424 6.86 -29.68 -0.85
CA GLY A 424 7.52 -28.57 -0.13
C GLY A 424 6.58 -27.68 0.69
N PHE A 425 5.26 -27.93 0.70
CA PHE A 425 4.28 -27.11 1.42
C PHE A 425 3.37 -27.96 2.29
N PHE A 426 2.97 -27.42 3.44
CA PHE A 426 1.86 -27.86 4.27
C PHE A 426 0.60 -27.08 3.90
N TYR A 427 -0.56 -27.72 3.88
CA TYR A 427 -1.80 -27.09 3.42
C TYR A 427 -2.79 -27.01 4.56
N ASP A 428 -3.33 -25.82 4.78
CA ASP A 428 -4.33 -25.59 5.83
C ASP A 428 -5.47 -24.70 5.32
N SER A 429 -6.63 -24.84 5.95
CA SER A 429 -7.79 -24.01 5.65
C SER A 429 -7.75 -22.72 6.44
N VAL A 430 -8.10 -21.59 5.83
CA VAL A 430 -8.33 -20.31 6.50
C VAL A 430 -9.52 -20.47 7.46
N ALA A 431 -9.33 -20.01 8.70
CA ALA A 431 -10.36 -19.96 9.73
C ALA A 431 -10.98 -18.56 9.85
N SER A 432 -10.17 -17.51 9.71
CA SER A 432 -10.68 -16.13 9.67
C SER A 432 -9.76 -15.19 8.90
N ALA A 433 -10.33 -14.10 8.39
CA ALA A 433 -9.64 -12.95 7.83
C ALA A 433 -10.30 -11.68 8.39
N GLU A 434 -9.62 -11.01 9.31
CA GLU A 434 -10.21 -9.94 10.13
C GLU A 434 -9.46 -8.62 9.93
N LEU A 435 -10.18 -7.53 9.65
CA LEU A 435 -9.59 -6.20 9.61
C LEU A 435 -9.28 -5.74 11.04
N GLY A 436 -8.01 -5.50 11.31
CA GLY A 436 -7.47 -5.03 12.57
C GLY A 436 -7.15 -3.53 12.55
N GLU A 437 -6.32 -3.13 13.51
CA GLU A 437 -5.87 -1.75 13.68
C GLU A 437 -4.80 -1.36 12.65
N ASP A 438 -4.42 -0.09 12.70
CA ASP A 438 -3.39 0.47 11.86
C ASP A 438 -1.99 0.05 12.37
N GLU A 439 -1.18 -0.52 11.49
CA GLU A 439 0.20 -0.94 11.79
C GLU A 439 1.20 -0.40 10.76
N LEU A 440 2.46 -0.29 11.17
CA LEU A 440 3.54 0.04 10.23
C LEU A 440 3.78 -1.13 9.29
N THR A 441 3.67 -0.85 8.00
CA THR A 441 3.76 -1.86 6.95
C THR A 441 4.95 -1.62 6.01
N TYR A 442 5.50 -2.74 5.55
CA TYR A 442 6.71 -2.82 4.76
C TYR A 442 6.54 -3.87 3.66
N ASP A 443 7.41 -3.83 2.66
CA ASP A 443 7.46 -4.86 1.65
C ASP A 443 8.86 -5.04 1.07
N LEU A 444 9.05 -6.09 0.29
CA LEU A 444 10.27 -6.37 -0.45
C LEU A 444 10.01 -6.34 -1.94
N SER A 445 11.06 -6.03 -2.70
CA SER A 445 11.09 -6.28 -4.14
C SER A 445 12.00 -7.43 -4.48
N VAL A 446 11.41 -8.44 -5.12
CA VAL A 446 12.03 -9.65 -5.68
C VAL A 446 11.68 -9.66 -7.18
N PRO A 447 12.52 -9.07 -8.05
CA PRO A 447 12.14 -8.78 -9.43
C PRO A 447 11.87 -10.01 -10.30
N ASP A 448 12.43 -11.16 -9.95
CA ASP A 448 12.43 -12.34 -10.83
C ASP A 448 11.03 -12.99 -10.93
N ASN A 449 10.43 -13.37 -9.80
CA ASN A 449 9.14 -14.07 -9.76
C ASN A 449 8.07 -13.38 -8.90
N VAL A 450 8.34 -12.15 -8.42
CA VAL A 450 7.32 -11.29 -7.78
C VAL A 450 6.74 -11.91 -6.49
N THR A 451 7.51 -12.72 -5.79
CA THR A 451 7.05 -13.42 -4.59
C THR A 451 8.15 -13.58 -3.55
N TYR A 452 7.73 -13.79 -2.30
CA TYR A 452 8.56 -14.30 -1.23
C TYR A 452 7.68 -15.02 -0.20
N VAL A 453 8.30 -15.86 0.63
CA VAL A 453 7.64 -16.50 1.76
C VAL A 453 7.63 -15.56 2.97
N ALA A 454 6.49 -15.41 3.64
CA ALA A 454 6.37 -14.63 4.87
C ALA A 454 5.52 -15.39 5.90
N ASN A 455 6.04 -15.62 7.10
CA ASN A 455 5.39 -16.46 8.12
C ASN A 455 4.97 -17.86 7.59
N GLY A 456 5.66 -18.35 6.56
CA GLY A 456 5.31 -19.56 5.81
C GLY A 456 4.32 -19.37 4.66
N PHE A 457 3.58 -18.27 4.58
CA PHE A 457 2.66 -18.03 3.46
C PHE A 457 3.44 -17.60 2.21
N VAL A 458 2.97 -18.03 1.04
CA VAL A 458 3.48 -17.53 -0.24
C VAL A 458 2.85 -16.17 -0.52
N SER A 459 3.63 -15.12 -0.31
CA SER A 459 3.22 -13.73 -0.43
C SER A 459 3.63 -13.14 -1.79
N HIS A 460 2.76 -12.28 -2.31
CA HIS A 460 3.09 -11.44 -3.45
C HIS A 460 3.94 -10.27 -2.96
N ASN A 461 4.91 -9.85 -3.76
CA ASN A 461 5.79 -8.76 -3.38
C ASN A 461 5.40 -7.42 -4.00
N THR A 462 6.11 -6.35 -3.65
CA THR A 462 6.03 -5.10 -4.41
C THR A 462 7.10 -5.14 -5.49
N ILE A 463 6.68 -5.02 -6.75
CA ILE A 463 7.62 -4.82 -7.85
C ILE A 463 8.24 -3.44 -7.67
N GLY A 464 9.54 -3.42 -7.36
CA GLY A 464 10.35 -2.22 -7.39
C GLY A 464 10.37 -1.71 -8.82
N LEU A 465 10.24 -0.40 -8.96
CA LEU A 465 10.20 0.27 -10.25
C LEU A 465 11.42 -0.14 -11.07
N MET A 466 11.19 -0.79 -12.21
CA MET A 466 12.22 -0.82 -13.24
C MET A 466 12.43 0.66 -13.65
N MET A 467 13.63 1.19 -13.38
CA MET A 467 14.18 2.46 -13.89
C MET A 467 13.88 3.80 -13.17
N ASP A 468 13.77 3.87 -11.83
CA ASP A 468 13.75 5.16 -11.09
C ASP A 468 12.74 6.21 -11.65
N CYS A 469 11.52 5.79 -12.03
CA CYS A 469 10.57 6.64 -12.78
C CYS A 469 9.56 7.37 -11.87
N ASP A 470 9.41 8.69 -12.06
CA ASP A 470 8.47 9.57 -11.33
C ASP A 470 7.00 9.53 -11.84
N THR A 471 6.72 8.91 -13.00
CA THR A 471 5.38 8.93 -13.63
C THR A 471 5.00 7.60 -14.31
N THR A 472 3.69 7.41 -14.59
CA THR A 472 3.08 6.12 -14.95
C THR A 472 2.84 5.89 -16.46
N GLY A 473 3.59 6.56 -17.37
CA GLY A 473 3.33 6.51 -18.82
C GLY A 473 4.56 6.32 -19.71
N ILE A 474 4.33 5.93 -20.98
CA ILE A 474 5.37 5.93 -22.04
C ILE A 474 5.50 7.35 -22.58
N GLU A 475 6.27 8.21 -21.90
CA GLU A 475 6.40 9.61 -22.28
C GLU A 475 7.86 10.07 -22.36
N PRO A 476 8.19 10.96 -23.31
CA PRO A 476 9.34 11.81 -23.09
C PRO A 476 9.07 12.71 -21.89
N ASP A 477 10.11 13.04 -21.14
CA ASP A 477 9.97 13.95 -20.02
C ASP A 477 9.29 15.25 -20.46
N LEU A 478 8.29 15.69 -19.70
CA LEU A 478 7.46 16.82 -20.07
C LEU A 478 8.27 18.12 -20.24
N ALA A 479 9.17 18.36 -19.29
CA ALA A 479 10.07 19.52 -19.23
C ALA A 479 11.27 19.20 -18.33
N LEU A 480 12.38 19.93 -18.51
CA LEU A 480 13.57 19.81 -17.67
C LEU A 480 13.37 20.37 -16.25
N LYS A 481 12.41 21.28 -16.08
CA LYS A 481 11.96 21.81 -14.79
C LYS A 481 10.45 21.62 -14.66
N LYS A 482 10.01 20.99 -13.57
CA LYS A 482 8.60 20.69 -13.29
C LYS A 482 8.14 21.55 -12.11
N THR A 483 6.99 22.22 -12.23
CA THR A 483 6.42 23.03 -11.15
C THR A 483 5.16 22.35 -10.60
N LYS A 484 5.20 21.96 -9.33
CA LYS A 484 4.09 21.32 -8.60
C LYS A 484 3.39 22.34 -7.71
N LYS A 485 2.07 22.45 -7.83
CA LYS A 485 1.24 23.19 -6.87
C LYS A 485 1.07 22.35 -5.60
N LEU A 486 1.43 22.91 -4.46
CA LEU A 486 1.29 22.29 -3.15
C LEU A 486 -0.16 22.45 -2.65
N VAL A 487 -0.62 21.46 -1.88
CA VAL A 487 -1.91 21.50 -1.18
C VAL A 487 -1.78 22.56 -0.07
N GLY A 488 -2.20 23.79 -0.38
CA GLY A 488 -1.96 24.97 0.47
C GLY A 488 -1.63 26.26 -0.29
N GLY A 489 -1.48 26.22 -1.62
CA GLY A 489 -1.38 27.43 -2.47
C GLY A 489 0.04 27.88 -2.84
N GLY A 490 1.07 27.10 -2.50
CA GLY A 490 2.44 27.32 -2.97
C GLY A 490 2.74 26.61 -4.29
N THR A 491 3.79 27.04 -4.99
CA THR A 491 4.36 26.30 -6.13
C THR A 491 5.80 25.93 -5.81
N MET A 492 6.11 24.64 -5.87
CA MET A 492 7.46 24.12 -5.75
C MET A 492 7.97 23.75 -7.13
N SER A 493 9.19 24.13 -7.46
CA SER A 493 9.82 23.71 -8.71
C SER A 493 10.92 22.70 -8.45
N ILE A 494 11.01 21.69 -9.31
CA ILE A 494 11.97 20.60 -9.22
C ILE A 494 12.63 20.47 -10.59
N VAL A 495 13.97 20.56 -10.64
CA VAL A 495 14.74 20.21 -11.84
C VAL A 495 14.81 18.68 -11.95
N ASN A 496 14.60 18.18 -13.16
CA ASN A 496 14.58 16.75 -13.45
C ASN A 496 15.92 16.08 -13.05
N LEU A 497 15.85 15.07 -12.18
CA LEU A 497 17.02 14.38 -11.63
C LEU A 497 17.78 13.54 -12.68
N THR A 498 17.20 13.32 -13.86
CA THR A 498 17.91 12.70 -15.00
C THR A 498 18.95 13.63 -15.60
N VAL A 499 18.84 14.95 -15.42
CA VAL A 499 19.78 15.94 -15.98
C VAL A 499 21.20 15.78 -15.40
N PRO A 500 21.42 15.79 -14.07
CA PRO A 500 22.75 15.52 -13.50
C PRO A 500 23.34 14.19 -13.95
N ARG A 501 22.51 13.13 -14.06
CA ARG A 501 22.94 11.79 -14.47
C ARG A 501 23.43 11.79 -15.92
N ALA A 502 22.69 12.44 -16.83
CA ALA A 502 23.06 12.56 -18.23
C ALA A 502 24.36 13.35 -18.41
N LEU A 503 24.52 14.48 -17.72
CA LEU A 503 25.73 15.30 -17.80
C LEU A 503 26.97 14.55 -17.27
N ARG A 504 26.83 13.79 -16.18
CA ARG A 504 27.94 12.96 -15.67
C ARG A 504 28.38 11.91 -16.70
N LYS A 505 27.43 11.28 -17.40
CA LYS A 505 27.71 10.29 -18.47
C LYS A 505 28.36 10.94 -19.70
N LEU A 506 28.01 12.19 -20.00
CA LEU A 506 28.62 12.97 -21.09
C LEU A 506 30.00 13.56 -20.73
N GLY A 507 30.53 13.29 -19.54
CA GLY A 507 31.89 13.66 -19.14
C GLY A 507 32.04 15.05 -18.51
N TYR A 508 30.93 15.67 -18.09
CA TYR A 508 30.97 16.95 -17.36
C TYR A 508 31.39 16.74 -15.90
N THR A 509 32.13 17.70 -15.35
CA THR A 509 32.56 17.72 -13.94
C THR A 509 31.41 18.10 -13.00
N GLU A 510 31.46 17.71 -11.72
CA GLU A 510 30.39 18.03 -10.75
C GLU A 510 30.13 19.55 -10.58
N GLU A 511 31.17 20.37 -10.77
CA GLU A 511 31.07 21.83 -10.78
C GLU A 511 30.24 22.31 -11.98
N GLN A 512 30.56 21.84 -13.19
CA GLN A 512 29.79 22.15 -14.40
C GLN A 512 28.36 21.62 -14.33
N ILE A 513 28.15 20.43 -13.77
CA ILE A 513 26.81 19.84 -13.58
C ILE A 513 25.97 20.75 -12.67
N SER A 514 26.54 21.19 -11.55
CA SER A 514 25.84 22.05 -10.60
C SER A 514 25.45 23.39 -11.22
N GLU A 515 26.32 23.98 -12.04
CA GLU A 515 26.04 25.23 -12.75
C GLU A 515 24.97 25.07 -13.84
N VAL A 516 25.00 23.99 -14.62
CA VAL A 516 23.96 23.69 -15.61
C VAL A 516 22.60 23.43 -14.95
N VAL A 517 22.58 22.70 -13.83
CA VAL A 517 21.36 22.44 -13.05
C VAL A 517 20.79 23.74 -12.48
N ALA A 518 21.64 24.61 -11.92
CA ALA A 518 21.23 25.93 -11.44
C ALA A 518 20.68 26.81 -12.58
N TYR A 519 21.30 26.73 -13.77
CA TYR A 519 20.80 27.43 -14.95
C TYR A 519 19.42 26.96 -15.38
N ILE A 520 19.17 25.64 -15.38
CA ILE A 520 17.86 25.06 -15.70
C ILE A 520 16.85 25.42 -14.62
N ASP A 521 17.24 25.48 -13.34
CA ASP A 521 16.34 25.97 -12.30
C ASP A 521 15.97 27.45 -12.52
N GLY A 522 16.88 28.29 -13.02
CA GLY A 522 16.55 29.67 -13.38
C GLY A 522 15.64 29.78 -14.62
N ASN A 523 15.96 29.04 -15.68
CA ASN A 523 15.49 29.32 -17.05
C ASN A 523 14.55 28.25 -17.63
N SER A 524 14.38 27.10 -16.96
CA SER A 524 13.56 25.96 -17.39
C SER A 524 14.02 25.24 -18.68
N HIS A 525 15.11 25.70 -19.31
CA HIS A 525 15.72 25.12 -20.51
C HIS A 525 17.25 25.06 -20.39
N VAL A 526 17.89 24.33 -21.30
CA VAL A 526 19.36 24.20 -21.40
C VAL A 526 20.00 25.13 -22.43
N VAL A 527 19.20 25.77 -23.30
CA VAL A 527 19.72 26.66 -24.35
C VAL A 527 20.44 27.84 -23.70
N GLY A 528 21.72 28.05 -24.03
CA GLY A 528 22.54 29.11 -23.43
C GLY A 528 23.11 28.81 -22.04
N SER A 529 22.98 27.57 -21.55
CA SER A 529 23.56 27.14 -20.27
C SER A 529 25.10 27.20 -20.28
N PRO A 530 25.75 27.65 -19.18
CA PRO A 530 27.21 27.63 -19.06
C PRO A 530 27.79 26.24 -19.30
N HIS A 531 28.96 26.17 -19.95
CA HIS A 531 29.73 24.94 -20.20
C HIS A 531 29.09 23.89 -21.12
N LEU A 532 27.78 23.91 -21.34
CA LEU A 532 27.08 22.90 -22.13
C LEU A 532 27.43 23.03 -23.63
N MET A 533 28.02 21.98 -24.20
CA MET A 533 28.36 21.92 -25.61
C MET A 533 27.10 21.83 -26.48
N GLU A 534 27.11 22.51 -27.63
CA GLU A 534 25.96 22.57 -28.54
C GLU A 534 25.53 21.18 -29.06
N GLU A 535 26.50 20.28 -29.27
CA GLU A 535 26.28 18.89 -29.67
C GLU A 535 25.51 18.06 -28.62
N HIS A 536 25.52 18.47 -27.36
CA HIS A 536 24.85 17.80 -26.25
C HIS A 536 23.42 18.32 -26.02
N LEU A 537 23.04 19.45 -26.62
CA LEU A 537 21.68 20.02 -26.50
C LEU A 537 20.56 19.03 -26.84
N PRO A 538 20.65 18.22 -27.94
CA PRO A 538 19.58 17.28 -28.31
C PRO A 538 19.33 16.16 -27.29
N VAL A 539 20.22 15.96 -26.31
CA VAL A 539 20.03 14.97 -25.23
C VAL A 539 18.95 15.44 -24.24
N PHE A 540 18.78 16.75 -24.10
CA PHE A 540 17.88 17.38 -23.13
C PHE A 540 16.58 17.90 -23.77
N ASP A 541 16.29 17.52 -25.01
CA ASP A 541 15.03 17.87 -25.67
C ASP A 541 13.86 17.12 -24.99
N THR A 542 12.79 17.85 -24.64
CA THR A 542 11.64 17.34 -23.86
C THR A 542 10.35 17.32 -24.68
N ALA A 543 9.25 16.79 -24.13
CA ALA A 543 7.96 16.74 -24.83
C ALA A 543 7.37 18.14 -25.10
N MET A 544 7.76 19.14 -24.29
CA MET A 544 7.38 20.55 -24.43
C MET A 544 8.58 21.45 -24.10
N GLY A 545 8.57 22.70 -24.58
CA GLY A 545 9.61 23.70 -24.30
C GLY A 545 10.23 24.30 -25.56
N GLU A 546 11.25 25.14 -25.38
CA GLU A 546 11.95 25.82 -26.49
C GLU A 546 12.59 24.84 -27.49
N ARG A 547 12.99 23.65 -27.01
CA ARG A 547 13.43 22.53 -27.83
C ARG A 547 12.57 21.29 -27.54
N SER A 548 11.45 21.18 -28.26
CA SER A 548 10.55 20.04 -28.14
C SER A 548 10.96 18.89 -29.08
N ILE A 549 10.74 17.66 -28.62
CA ILE A 549 10.87 16.47 -29.46
C ILE A 549 9.84 16.56 -30.58
N HIS A 550 10.30 16.36 -31.82
CA HIS A 550 9.42 16.33 -32.97
C HIS A 550 8.29 15.29 -32.79
N PHE A 551 7.06 15.60 -33.18
CA PHE A 551 5.87 14.77 -32.93
C PHE A 551 6.01 13.32 -33.45
N MET A 552 6.73 13.11 -34.55
CA MET A 552 7.06 11.76 -35.05
C MET A 552 7.97 10.94 -34.11
N GLY A 553 8.74 11.60 -33.26
CA GLY A 553 9.49 10.93 -32.19
C GLY A 553 8.56 10.26 -31.18
N HIS A 554 7.42 10.89 -30.85
CA HIS A 554 6.41 10.29 -29.98
C HIS A 554 5.80 9.03 -30.61
N VAL A 555 5.47 9.10 -31.91
CA VAL A 555 4.91 7.97 -32.67
C VAL A 555 5.89 6.79 -32.72
N LYS A 556 7.16 7.05 -33.06
CA LYS A 556 8.20 6.01 -33.13
C LYS A 556 8.47 5.37 -31.76
N MET A 557 8.43 6.16 -30.69
CA MET A 557 8.59 5.65 -29.33
C MET A 557 7.43 4.73 -28.93
N MET A 558 6.18 5.15 -29.19
CA MET A 558 5.02 4.28 -28.97
C MET A 558 5.12 2.99 -29.81
N ALA A 559 5.53 3.11 -31.07
CA ALA A 559 5.61 1.98 -31.99
C ALA A 559 6.66 0.95 -31.57
N ALA A 560 7.80 1.38 -31.03
CA ALA A 560 8.82 0.47 -30.53
C ALA A 560 8.29 -0.43 -29.39
N VAL A 561 7.36 0.06 -28.57
CA VAL A 561 6.82 -0.68 -27.42
C VAL A 561 5.58 -1.50 -27.78
N GLN A 562 4.78 -1.05 -28.74
CA GLN A 562 3.48 -1.64 -29.08
C GLN A 562 3.48 -3.16 -29.36
N PRO A 563 4.50 -3.77 -30.00
CA PRO A 563 4.57 -5.21 -30.23
C PRO A 563 4.62 -6.06 -28.95
N PHE A 564 5.07 -5.48 -27.84
CA PHE A 564 5.29 -6.18 -26.56
C PHE A 564 4.07 -6.12 -25.63
N ILE A 565 3.01 -5.41 -26.02
CA ILE A 565 1.81 -5.25 -25.20
C ILE A 565 0.53 -5.61 -25.98
N SER A 566 -0.38 -6.33 -25.32
CA SER A 566 -1.66 -6.75 -25.90
C SER A 566 -2.66 -5.60 -26.02
N GLY A 567 -2.62 -4.62 -25.10
CA GLY A 567 -3.44 -3.41 -25.11
C GLY A 567 -2.93 -2.29 -26.02
N ALA A 568 -3.75 -1.26 -26.23
CA ALA A 568 -3.35 -0.04 -26.93
C ALA A 568 -2.63 0.93 -25.97
N ILE A 569 -1.70 1.72 -26.50
CA ILE A 569 -0.94 2.70 -25.70
C ILE A 569 -1.78 3.96 -25.50
N SER A 570 -2.17 4.25 -24.25
CA SER A 570 -2.94 5.45 -23.87
C SER A 570 -2.03 6.69 -23.72
N LYS A 571 -1.20 6.96 -24.74
CA LYS A 571 -0.29 8.11 -24.79
C LYS A 571 -0.73 9.09 -25.87
N THR A 572 -0.68 10.38 -25.54
CA THR A 572 -0.96 11.47 -26.48
C THR A 572 0.32 11.92 -27.22
N VAL A 573 0.22 12.10 -28.53
CA VAL A 573 1.23 12.72 -29.40
C VAL A 573 1.00 14.23 -29.36
N ASN A 574 1.93 14.97 -28.74
CA ASN A 574 1.87 16.43 -28.72
C ASN A 574 2.36 16.97 -30.07
N LEU A 575 1.58 17.87 -30.66
CA LEU A 575 1.84 18.53 -31.93
C LEU A 575 1.96 20.03 -31.68
N PRO A 576 2.91 20.74 -32.31
CA PRO A 576 3.05 22.18 -32.14
C PRO A 576 1.85 22.94 -32.76
N GLU A 577 1.62 24.19 -32.36
CA GLU A 577 0.45 24.96 -32.84
C GLU A 577 0.41 25.12 -34.37
N ASN A 578 1.57 25.10 -35.02
CA ASN A 578 1.75 25.32 -36.46
C ASN A 578 1.62 24.07 -37.34
N VAL A 579 1.27 22.89 -36.82
CA VAL A 579 1.05 21.71 -37.69
C VAL A 579 -0.13 21.89 -38.64
N THR A 580 0.06 21.38 -39.85
CA THR A 580 -0.94 21.35 -40.92
C THR A 580 -1.87 20.15 -40.79
N VAL A 581 -2.93 20.11 -41.62
CA VAL A 581 -3.85 18.96 -41.67
C VAL A 581 -3.13 17.73 -42.24
N GLU A 582 -2.26 17.96 -43.22
CA GLU A 582 -1.42 16.96 -43.86
C GLU A 582 -0.43 16.33 -42.87
N ASP A 583 0.14 17.13 -41.97
CA ASP A 583 1.01 16.61 -40.88
C ASP A 583 0.23 15.69 -39.93
N VAL A 584 -1.01 16.07 -39.60
CA VAL A 584 -1.88 15.25 -38.74
C VAL A 584 -2.26 13.95 -39.43
N GLU A 585 -2.63 14.00 -40.72
CA GLU A 585 -2.88 12.82 -41.53
C GLU A 585 -1.66 11.89 -41.53
N GLN A 586 -0.48 12.44 -41.78
CA GLN A 586 0.77 11.68 -41.80
C GLN A 586 1.06 11.00 -40.46
N VAL A 587 0.77 11.66 -39.33
CA VAL A 587 0.92 11.06 -37.99
C VAL A 587 0.06 9.82 -37.81
N TYR A 588 -1.20 9.86 -38.25
CA TYR A 588 -2.09 8.69 -38.19
C TYR A 588 -1.67 7.59 -39.16
N VAL A 589 -1.31 7.94 -40.40
CA VAL A 589 -0.88 6.98 -41.43
C VAL A 589 0.40 6.27 -41.00
N GLU A 590 1.39 7.00 -40.49
CA GLU A 590 2.64 6.43 -40.00
C GLU A 590 2.43 5.63 -38.70
N GLY A 591 1.59 6.11 -37.78
CA GLY A 591 1.24 5.34 -36.59
C GLY A 591 0.62 3.98 -36.94
N TRP A 592 -0.29 3.93 -37.90
CA TRP A 592 -0.88 2.70 -38.41
C TRP A 592 0.17 1.79 -39.09
N ARG A 593 1.02 2.34 -39.97
CA ARG A 593 2.10 1.59 -40.63
C ARG A 593 3.07 0.94 -39.64
N LEU A 594 3.34 1.64 -38.54
CA LEU A 594 4.22 1.18 -37.47
C LEU A 594 3.53 0.25 -36.47
N GLY A 595 2.26 -0.09 -36.67
CA GLY A 595 1.54 -1.10 -35.89
C GLY A 595 0.88 -0.58 -34.61
N LEU A 596 0.72 0.74 -34.44
CA LEU A 596 0.01 1.33 -33.31
C LEU A 596 -1.48 0.95 -33.33
N LYS A 597 -1.99 0.47 -32.19
CA LYS A 597 -3.39 0.06 -32.05
C LYS A 597 -4.33 1.24 -31.76
N ALA A 598 -3.80 2.29 -31.14
CA ALA A 598 -4.49 3.56 -30.92
C ALA A 598 -3.48 4.71 -30.95
N LEU A 599 -3.94 5.87 -31.39
CA LEU A 599 -3.14 7.09 -31.43
C LEU A 599 -4.04 8.26 -31.04
N ALA A 600 -3.69 8.95 -29.96
CA ALA A 600 -4.33 10.20 -29.57
C ALA A 600 -3.38 11.34 -29.90
N ILE A 601 -3.89 12.44 -30.45
CA ILE A 601 -3.11 13.65 -30.69
C ILE A 601 -3.60 14.80 -29.83
N TYR A 602 -2.69 15.71 -29.50
CA TYR A 602 -2.99 16.99 -28.90
C TYR A 602 -2.19 18.06 -29.63
N ARG A 603 -2.87 19.05 -30.20
CA ARG A 603 -2.22 20.21 -30.80
C ARG A 603 -2.13 21.33 -29.77
N ASP A 604 -0.96 21.91 -29.60
CA ASP A 604 -0.77 23.04 -28.69
C ASP A 604 -1.76 24.16 -29.00
N ASN A 605 -2.25 24.80 -27.94
CA ASN A 605 -3.25 25.86 -27.98
C ASN A 605 -4.64 25.45 -28.55
N CYS A 606 -4.94 24.15 -28.71
CA CYS A 606 -6.25 23.69 -29.19
C CYS A 606 -7.34 23.59 -28.10
N LYS A 607 -7.03 23.88 -26.82
CA LYS A 607 -7.96 23.88 -25.67
C LYS A 607 -7.84 25.19 -24.88
N VAL A 608 -8.97 25.70 -24.35
CA VAL A 608 -9.08 27.02 -23.69
C VAL A 608 -8.34 27.11 -22.34
N ALA A 609 -8.12 25.99 -21.65
CA ALA A 609 -7.32 25.92 -20.43
C ALA A 609 -6.38 24.70 -20.47
N GLN A 610 -5.09 24.93 -20.17
CA GLN A 610 -4.07 23.89 -20.05
C GLN A 610 -3.82 23.58 -18.55
N PRO A 611 -3.78 22.30 -18.12
CA PRO A 611 -3.42 21.94 -16.75
C PRO A 611 -1.96 22.26 -16.39
N LEU A 612 -1.08 22.27 -17.40
CA LEU A 612 0.36 22.54 -17.32
C LEU A 612 0.74 23.44 -18.51
N SER A 613 1.41 24.56 -18.26
CA SER A 613 1.89 25.50 -19.28
C SER A 613 3.38 25.76 -19.09
N THR A 614 4.13 25.85 -20.19
CA THR A 614 5.58 26.11 -20.17
C THR A 614 5.92 27.61 -20.23
N THR A 615 4.97 28.48 -20.60
CA THR A 615 5.15 29.93 -20.66
C THR A 615 4.48 30.64 -19.48
N LYS A 616 5.23 31.53 -18.81
CA LYS A 616 4.64 32.68 -18.13
C LYS A 616 3.99 33.53 -19.23
N LYS A 617 2.65 33.52 -19.36
CA LYS A 617 1.98 34.65 -19.99
C LYS A 617 2.32 35.87 -19.15
N GLU A 618 2.95 36.89 -19.74
CA GLU A 618 3.10 38.20 -19.13
C GLU A 618 1.70 38.75 -18.85
N VAL A 619 1.25 38.60 -17.62
CA VAL A 619 0.17 39.40 -17.08
C VAL A 619 0.76 40.80 -16.90
N ALA A 620 0.18 41.78 -17.60
CA ALA A 620 0.54 43.18 -17.43
C ALA A 620 0.66 43.51 -15.93
N LYS A 621 1.84 44.01 -15.53
CA LYS A 621 2.17 44.39 -14.16
C LYS A 621 1.07 45.28 -13.58
N ALA A 622 0.29 44.74 -12.63
CA ALA A 622 -0.38 45.57 -11.65
C ALA A 622 0.69 46.24 -10.77
N PRO A 623 0.55 47.52 -10.41
CA PRO A 623 1.58 48.25 -9.68
C PRO A 623 1.85 47.59 -8.31
N GLU A 624 3.13 47.55 -7.93
CA GLU A 624 3.64 46.99 -6.68
C GLU A 624 2.82 47.46 -5.47
N ALA A 625 2.18 46.51 -4.78
CA ALA A 625 1.57 46.73 -3.49
C ALA A 625 2.67 46.86 -2.42
N ALA A 626 2.57 47.94 -1.66
CA ALA A 626 3.40 48.31 -0.52
C ALA A 626 3.55 47.17 0.53
N PRO A 627 4.61 47.19 1.36
CA PRO A 627 4.87 46.16 2.37
C PRO A 627 3.65 45.94 3.28
N THR A 628 3.15 44.70 3.29
CA THR A 628 1.93 44.30 4.00
C THR A 628 2.11 44.40 5.52
N ALA A 629 1.31 45.28 6.12
CA ALA A 629 1.02 45.28 7.54
C ALA A 629 0.48 43.91 7.98
N GLN A 630 0.83 43.49 9.20
CA GLN A 630 0.28 42.27 9.80
C GLN A 630 -1.26 42.32 9.77
N PRO A 631 -1.96 41.22 9.42
CA PRO A 631 -3.42 41.22 9.34
C PRO A 631 -4.02 41.47 10.72
N VAL A 632 -4.63 42.64 10.90
CA VAL A 632 -5.32 43.02 12.15
C VAL A 632 -6.77 42.57 12.06
N ARG A 633 -7.23 41.78 13.03
CA ARG A 633 -8.63 41.31 13.11
C ARG A 633 -9.59 42.48 13.31
N HIS A 634 -10.49 42.71 12.34
CA HIS A 634 -11.62 43.62 12.48
C HIS A 634 -12.78 42.94 13.21
N LYS A 635 -12.98 43.27 14.49
CA LYS A 635 -14.03 42.65 15.32
C LYS A 635 -15.40 43.22 14.99
N MET A 636 -16.41 42.35 14.94
CA MET A 636 -17.79 42.74 14.71
C MET A 636 -18.37 43.60 15.87
N PRO A 637 -19.17 44.63 15.58
CA PRO A 637 -19.78 45.50 16.59
C PRO A 637 -20.83 44.77 17.44
N LYS A 638 -21.00 45.18 18.71
CA LYS A 638 -21.92 44.50 19.66
C LYS A 638 -23.38 44.44 19.19
N LYS A 639 -23.83 45.41 18.39
CA LYS A 639 -25.13 45.42 17.71
C LYS A 639 -24.85 45.51 16.21
N ARG A 640 -25.45 44.61 15.44
CA ARG A 640 -25.20 44.45 14.00
C ARG A 640 -26.44 43.97 13.28
N THR A 641 -26.52 44.24 11.98
CA THR A 641 -27.53 43.67 11.10
C THR A 641 -27.15 42.23 10.77
N GLY A 642 -28.15 41.37 10.67
CA GLY A 642 -27.94 39.99 10.27
C GLY A 642 -29.16 39.44 9.56
N LYS A 643 -28.92 38.64 8.52
CA LYS A 643 -29.95 37.96 7.73
C LYS A 643 -29.92 36.49 8.07
N THR A 644 -31.09 35.90 8.31
CA THR A 644 -31.19 34.46 8.59
C THR A 644 -32.01 33.79 7.51
N PHE A 645 -31.39 32.81 6.85
CA PHE A 645 -31.95 32.00 5.79
C PHE A 645 -32.23 30.61 6.32
N LYS A 646 -33.49 30.18 6.26
CA LYS A 646 -33.82 28.77 6.45
C LYS A 646 -33.55 28.05 5.13
N PHE A 647 -32.93 26.88 5.19
CA PHE A 647 -32.69 26.06 4.01
C PHE A 647 -32.90 24.57 4.30
N ARG A 648 -33.11 23.81 3.24
CA ARG A 648 -33.15 22.35 3.25
C ARG A 648 -32.25 21.82 2.13
N VAL A 649 -31.40 20.83 2.42
CA VAL A 649 -30.59 20.11 1.43
C VAL A 649 -30.77 18.61 1.68
N GLY A 650 -31.37 17.91 0.70
CA GLY A 650 -31.79 16.52 0.87
C GLY A 650 -32.79 16.39 2.02
N ASP A 651 -32.50 15.49 2.97
CA ASP A 651 -33.33 15.27 4.17
C ASP A 651 -32.92 16.15 5.36
N THR A 652 -31.97 17.07 5.18
CA THR A 652 -31.43 17.90 6.27
C THR A 652 -31.93 19.34 6.18
N GLU A 653 -32.62 19.81 7.23
CA GLU A 653 -32.97 21.22 7.42
C GLU A 653 -31.92 21.95 8.26
N GLY A 654 -31.69 23.23 7.93
CA GLY A 654 -30.76 24.09 8.64
C GLY A 654 -31.08 25.58 8.54
N TYR A 655 -30.34 26.37 9.31
CA TYR A 655 -30.39 27.82 9.30
C TYR A 655 -28.99 28.38 9.08
N LEU A 656 -28.85 29.30 8.12
CA LEU A 656 -27.68 30.13 7.92
C LEU A 656 -27.99 31.53 8.43
N THR A 657 -27.23 32.03 9.41
CA THR A 657 -27.29 33.43 9.83
C THR A 657 -26.02 34.14 9.38
N ALA A 658 -26.17 35.13 8.50
CA ALA A 658 -25.10 35.98 8.00
C ALA A 658 -25.11 37.32 8.76
N GLY A 659 -24.03 37.65 9.45
CA GLY A 659 -23.85 38.92 10.16
C GLY A 659 -23.02 39.90 9.34
N GLU A 660 -23.49 41.14 9.25
CA GLU A 660 -22.90 42.19 8.41
C GLU A 660 -22.12 43.20 9.25
N PHE A 661 -21.08 43.78 8.65
CA PHE A 661 -20.42 44.99 9.14
C PHE A 661 -21.28 46.23 8.83
N ASP A 662 -20.94 47.37 9.42
CA ASP A 662 -21.68 48.63 9.23
C ASP A 662 -21.66 49.13 7.76
N ASP A 663 -20.73 48.64 6.94
CA ASP A 663 -20.62 48.92 5.51
C ASP A 663 -21.43 47.95 4.61
N GLY A 664 -22.17 47.01 5.21
CA GLY A 664 -22.98 46.01 4.51
C GLY A 664 -22.18 44.79 4.02
N THR A 665 -20.88 44.71 4.29
CA THR A 665 -20.07 43.53 3.93
C THR A 665 -20.26 42.39 4.93
N LEU A 666 -20.08 41.15 4.48
CA LEU A 666 -20.24 39.96 5.32
C LEU A 666 -19.07 39.80 6.29
N GLY A 667 -19.34 39.72 7.59
CA GLY A 667 -18.32 39.62 8.63
C GLY A 667 -18.37 38.36 9.50
N GLU A 668 -19.50 37.68 9.58
CA GLU A 668 -19.60 36.38 10.25
C GLU A 668 -20.76 35.54 9.69
N ILE A 669 -20.65 34.22 9.84
CA ILE A 669 -21.70 33.27 9.53
C ILE A 669 -21.91 32.31 10.70
N PHE A 670 -23.15 31.89 10.90
CA PHE A 670 -23.53 30.80 11.80
C PHE A 670 -24.35 29.77 11.03
N LEU A 671 -24.02 28.50 11.21
CA LEU A 671 -24.67 27.39 10.53
C LEU A 671 -25.25 26.43 11.57
N LYS A 672 -26.57 26.45 11.71
CA LYS A 672 -27.28 25.52 12.59
C LYS A 672 -27.92 24.43 11.75
N VAL A 673 -27.34 23.23 11.80
CA VAL A 673 -27.77 22.07 11.01
C VAL A 673 -28.02 20.88 11.94
N ALA A 674 -29.05 20.06 11.65
CA ALA A 674 -29.39 18.85 12.39
C ALA A 674 -29.80 19.07 13.87
N LYS A 675 -30.08 17.97 14.61
CA LYS A 675 -30.40 18.03 16.04
C LYS A 675 -29.17 18.47 16.84
N GLN A 676 -29.40 19.33 17.84
CA GLN A 676 -28.36 19.85 18.73
C GLN A 676 -27.65 18.69 19.45
N GLY A 677 -26.32 18.67 19.38
CA GLY A 677 -25.47 17.60 19.94
C GLY A 677 -25.03 16.52 18.94
N SER A 678 -25.39 16.62 17.66
CA SER A 678 -24.86 15.71 16.62
C SER A 678 -23.45 16.10 16.17
N THR A 679 -22.67 15.13 15.69
CA THR A 679 -21.32 15.36 15.12
C THR A 679 -21.34 16.37 13.99
N LEU A 680 -22.34 16.31 13.10
CA LEU A 680 -22.51 17.26 12.01
C LEU A 680 -22.75 18.69 12.51
N ALA A 681 -23.58 18.87 13.55
CA ALA A 681 -23.80 20.18 14.16
C ALA A 681 -22.49 20.76 14.73
N GLY A 682 -21.71 19.94 15.46
CA GLY A 682 -20.44 20.37 16.04
C GLY A 682 -19.39 20.78 14.98
N ILE A 683 -19.30 20.02 13.88
CA ILE A 683 -18.38 20.34 12.78
C ILE A 683 -18.84 21.60 12.03
N MET A 684 -20.14 21.76 11.77
CA MET A 684 -20.68 22.94 11.09
C MET A 684 -20.51 24.22 11.92
N ASP A 685 -20.69 24.13 13.25
CA ASP A 685 -20.43 25.25 14.17
C ASP A 685 -18.94 25.65 14.15
N ALA A 686 -18.02 24.69 14.27
CA ALA A 686 -16.58 24.96 14.23
C ALA A 686 -16.13 25.53 12.86
N PHE A 687 -16.70 25.02 11.77
CA PHE A 687 -16.47 25.53 10.43
C PHE A 687 -16.94 26.98 10.27
N ALA A 688 -18.17 27.28 10.69
CA ALA A 688 -18.73 28.63 10.62
C ALA A 688 -17.92 29.65 11.43
N ILE A 689 -17.41 29.25 12.61
CA ILE A 689 -16.49 30.07 13.42
C ILE A 689 -15.20 30.37 12.66
N THR A 690 -14.64 29.37 11.98
CA THR A 690 -13.39 29.51 11.21
C THR A 690 -13.54 30.47 10.03
N ILE A 691 -14.63 30.33 9.27
CA ILE A 691 -14.94 31.24 8.15
C ILE A 691 -15.17 32.67 8.65
N SER A 692 -15.95 32.82 9.73
CA SER A 692 -16.18 34.13 10.37
C SER A 692 -14.88 34.79 10.82
N MET A 693 -13.95 34.01 11.38
CA MET A 693 -12.65 34.53 11.78
C MET A 693 -11.84 34.99 10.56
N GLY A 694 -11.83 34.19 9.48
CA GLY A 694 -11.12 34.55 8.26
C GLY A 694 -11.69 35.80 7.57
N LEU A 695 -13.02 35.97 7.52
CA LEU A 695 -13.66 37.19 7.03
C LEU A 695 -13.24 38.41 7.86
N GLN A 696 -13.17 38.28 9.20
CA GLN A 696 -12.70 39.34 10.09
C GLN A 696 -11.20 39.66 9.95
N TYR A 697 -10.40 38.77 9.36
CA TYR A 697 -9.00 39.03 9.00
C TYR A 697 -8.84 39.55 7.56
N GLY A 698 -9.95 39.81 6.85
CA GLY A 698 -9.94 40.41 5.51
C GLY A 698 -9.82 39.42 4.36
N VAL A 699 -10.08 38.12 4.59
CA VAL A 699 -10.15 37.15 3.49
C VAL A 699 -11.39 37.44 2.63
N PRO A 700 -11.25 37.67 1.30
CA PRO A 700 -12.40 37.96 0.43
C PRO A 700 -13.40 36.80 0.37
N LEU A 701 -14.70 37.12 0.39
CA LEU A 701 -15.76 36.10 0.25
C LEU A 701 -15.64 35.31 -1.06
N SER A 702 -15.23 35.95 -2.15
CA SER A 702 -15.07 35.32 -3.46
C SER A 702 -14.07 34.16 -3.46
N ASP A 703 -13.05 34.19 -2.60
CA ASP A 703 -12.09 33.10 -2.45
C ASP A 703 -12.70 31.90 -1.74
N TYR A 704 -13.52 32.13 -0.71
CA TYR A 704 -14.28 31.05 -0.06
C TYR A 704 -15.32 30.45 -1.00
N VAL A 705 -16.04 31.28 -1.76
CA VAL A 705 -17.00 30.81 -2.76
C VAL A 705 -16.28 29.93 -3.80
N ARG A 706 -15.14 30.37 -4.33
CA ARG A 706 -14.36 29.57 -5.28
C ARG A 706 -13.89 28.23 -4.71
N GLN A 707 -13.56 28.18 -3.42
CA GLN A 707 -13.05 26.98 -2.77
C GLN A 707 -14.15 25.97 -2.42
N PHE A 708 -15.32 26.43 -1.98
CA PHE A 708 -16.36 25.56 -1.42
C PHE A 708 -17.51 25.23 -2.38
N VAL A 709 -17.71 26.03 -3.43
CA VAL A 709 -18.68 25.70 -4.48
C VAL A 709 -18.20 24.47 -5.27
N GLY A 710 -19.08 23.50 -5.45
CA GLY A 710 -18.81 22.22 -6.12
C GLY A 710 -18.22 21.13 -5.22
N THR A 711 -18.06 21.39 -3.91
CA THR A 711 -17.67 20.35 -2.94
C THR A 711 -18.76 19.30 -2.78
N ARG A 712 -18.37 18.01 -2.77
CA ARG A 712 -19.30 16.87 -2.79
C ARG A 712 -19.17 16.02 -1.53
N PHE A 713 -20.23 15.95 -0.73
CA PHE A 713 -20.38 15.04 0.41
C PHE A 713 -21.81 15.12 0.97
N GLU A 714 -22.22 14.11 1.74
CA GLU A 714 -23.55 14.09 2.37
C GLU A 714 -23.61 15.02 3.61
N PRO A 715 -24.71 15.75 3.86
CA PRO A 715 -25.98 15.73 3.10
C PRO A 715 -25.93 16.46 1.76
N SER A 716 -26.47 15.81 0.72
CA SER A 716 -26.60 16.35 -0.65
C SER A 716 -27.98 16.00 -1.20
N GLY A 717 -28.45 16.72 -2.23
CA GLY A 717 -29.72 16.43 -2.89
C GLY A 717 -30.57 17.67 -3.19
N MET A 718 -31.89 17.44 -3.25
CA MET A 718 -32.88 18.47 -3.58
C MET A 718 -32.97 19.52 -2.48
N THR A 719 -33.08 20.79 -2.87
CA THR A 719 -33.23 21.91 -1.94
C THR A 719 -34.64 22.51 -1.99
N ASP A 720 -34.94 23.40 -1.05
CA ASP A 720 -36.14 24.23 -1.04
C ASP A 720 -35.95 25.59 -1.73
N ASP A 721 -34.79 25.84 -2.33
CA ASP A 721 -34.43 27.10 -2.99
C ASP A 721 -34.78 27.06 -4.50
N PRO A 722 -35.57 28.03 -5.01
CA PRO A 722 -35.98 28.06 -6.42
C PRO A 722 -34.79 28.27 -7.38
N ASP A 723 -33.74 28.95 -6.94
CA ASP A 723 -32.53 29.18 -7.72
C ASP A 723 -31.61 27.94 -7.64
N PHE A 724 -31.47 27.31 -6.49
CA PHE A 724 -30.54 26.19 -6.31
C PHE A 724 -31.19 24.83 -6.07
N ARG A 725 -32.07 24.36 -6.98
CA ARG A 725 -32.84 23.11 -6.78
C ARG A 725 -32.04 21.87 -6.38
N LEU A 726 -30.78 21.74 -6.80
CA LEU A 726 -29.89 20.65 -6.38
C LEU A 726 -28.59 21.20 -5.81
N ALA A 727 -28.17 20.65 -4.68
CA ALA A 727 -26.88 20.94 -4.07
C ALA A 727 -26.07 19.67 -3.85
N SER A 728 -24.76 19.75 -4.13
CA SER A 728 -23.84 18.61 -4.02
C SER A 728 -23.25 18.42 -2.61
N SER A 729 -23.46 19.39 -1.74
CA SER A 729 -23.27 19.34 -0.29
C SER A 729 -23.96 20.55 0.36
N ILE A 730 -24.04 20.57 1.71
CA ILE A 730 -24.49 21.75 2.46
C ILE A 730 -23.58 22.96 2.21
N LEU A 731 -22.25 22.76 2.13
CA LEU A 731 -21.31 23.87 1.92
C LEU A 731 -21.42 24.44 0.51
N ASP A 732 -21.58 23.58 -0.50
CA ASP A 732 -21.87 24.00 -1.88
C ASP A 732 -23.11 24.91 -1.94
N TYR A 733 -24.20 24.55 -1.24
CA TYR A 733 -25.40 25.39 -1.16
C TYR A 733 -25.15 26.72 -0.43
N VAL A 734 -24.55 26.68 0.76
CA VAL A 734 -24.34 27.86 1.61
C VAL A 734 -23.50 28.92 0.89
N PHE A 735 -22.41 28.53 0.22
CA PHE A 735 -21.56 29.49 -0.46
C PHE A 735 -22.15 29.99 -1.79
N ARG A 736 -23.01 29.22 -2.45
CA ARG A 736 -23.82 29.73 -3.58
C ARG A 736 -24.83 30.78 -3.12
N LEU A 737 -25.48 30.55 -1.98
CA LEU A 737 -26.42 31.49 -1.39
C LEU A 737 -25.72 32.79 -0.96
N LEU A 738 -24.58 32.70 -0.26
CA LEU A 738 -23.78 33.87 0.11
C LEU A 738 -23.26 34.63 -1.11
N ALA A 739 -22.93 33.93 -2.20
CA ALA A 739 -22.52 34.57 -3.45
C ALA A 739 -23.66 35.38 -4.10
N LEU A 740 -24.91 34.88 -4.08
CA LEU A 740 -26.06 35.65 -4.58
C LEU A 740 -26.33 36.90 -3.75
N GLU A 741 -26.16 36.82 -2.43
CA GLU A 741 -26.50 37.91 -1.52
C GLU A 741 -25.42 39.02 -1.48
N TYR A 742 -24.13 38.64 -1.57
CA TYR A 742 -23.01 39.56 -1.28
C TYR A 742 -22.04 39.81 -2.44
N LEU A 743 -22.11 39.05 -3.56
CA LEU A 743 -21.28 39.32 -4.73
C LEU A 743 -22.08 39.99 -5.84
N ASP A 744 -21.43 40.91 -6.54
CA ASP A 744 -22.00 41.58 -7.72
C ASP A 744 -22.10 40.62 -8.91
N GLU A 745 -23.00 40.97 -9.85
CA GLU A 745 -23.33 40.12 -11.01
C GLU A 745 -22.12 39.66 -11.83
N PRO A 746 -21.14 40.53 -12.18
CA PRO A 746 -19.94 40.10 -12.89
C PRO A 746 -19.10 39.09 -12.08
N ALA A 747 -18.93 39.29 -10.78
CA ALA A 747 -18.10 38.41 -9.93
C ALA A 747 -18.74 37.04 -9.73
N ARG A 748 -20.06 36.98 -9.53
CA ARG A 748 -20.77 35.69 -9.39
C ARG A 748 -20.89 34.95 -10.73
N HIS A 749 -21.04 35.65 -11.86
CA HIS A 749 -21.02 35.03 -13.20
C HIS A 749 -19.66 34.42 -13.52
N ALA A 750 -18.56 35.06 -13.13
CA ALA A 750 -17.21 34.51 -13.25
C ALA A 750 -17.01 33.21 -12.45
N LEU A 751 -17.79 33.02 -11.38
CA LEU A 751 -17.83 31.81 -10.56
C LEU A 751 -18.93 30.82 -11.01
N ASN A 752 -19.59 31.08 -12.14
CA ASN A 752 -20.72 30.31 -12.69
C ASN A 752 -21.95 30.20 -11.77
N ILE A 753 -22.21 31.24 -10.97
CA ILE A 753 -23.38 31.30 -10.07
C ILE A 753 -24.41 32.28 -10.67
N ARG A 754 -25.54 31.72 -11.12
CA ARG A 754 -26.63 32.45 -11.78
C ARG A 754 -27.99 32.10 -11.18
N THR A 755 -28.91 33.06 -11.14
CA THR A 755 -30.30 32.81 -10.74
C THR A 755 -31.01 31.92 -11.75
N SER A 756 -32.14 31.34 -11.37
CA SER A 756 -32.99 30.52 -12.25
C SER A 756 -33.50 31.34 -13.45
N GLY A 757 -33.93 32.57 -13.22
CA GLY A 757 -34.36 33.51 -14.28
C GLY A 757 -33.25 33.88 -15.26
N GLU A 758 -32.03 34.14 -14.77
CA GLU A 758 -30.87 34.42 -15.64
C GLU A 758 -30.48 33.23 -16.51
N ARG A 759 -30.54 32.02 -15.95
CA ARG A 759 -30.29 30.79 -16.72
C ARG A 759 -31.34 30.57 -17.81
N GLN A 760 -32.61 30.85 -17.50
CA GLN A 760 -33.68 30.73 -18.47
C GLN A 760 -33.52 31.73 -19.62
N ASN A 761 -33.21 33.00 -19.30
CA ASN A 761 -32.95 34.03 -20.31
C ASN A 761 -31.72 33.70 -21.18
N GLU A 762 -30.68 33.11 -20.60
CA GLU A 762 -29.50 32.66 -21.35
C GLU A 762 -29.84 31.50 -22.30
N ILE A 763 -30.65 30.54 -21.88
CA ILE A 763 -31.15 29.45 -22.73
C ILE A 763 -31.98 30.01 -23.89
N GLU A 764 -32.94 30.89 -23.61
CA GLU A 764 -33.82 31.50 -24.61
C GLU A 764 -33.03 32.34 -25.62
N SER A 765 -32.08 33.16 -25.16
CA SER A 765 -31.22 33.96 -26.04
C SER A 765 -30.36 33.13 -26.98
N ARG A 766 -30.01 31.89 -26.60
CA ARG A 766 -29.20 30.98 -27.41
C ARG A 766 -30.06 30.14 -28.37
N LEU A 767 -31.32 29.92 -28.07
CA LEU A 767 -32.27 29.21 -28.94
C LEU A 767 -32.78 30.11 -30.08
N ASP A 768 -32.94 31.42 -29.84
CA ASP A 768 -33.44 32.38 -30.84
C ASP A 768 -32.38 32.91 -31.85
N GLY A 769 -31.10 32.58 -31.67
CA GLY A 769 -29.98 33.09 -32.47
C GLY A 769 -29.87 32.58 -33.93
N GLY A 770 -30.95 32.03 -34.50
CA GLY A 770 -30.97 31.32 -35.78
C GLY A 770 -31.57 32.06 -36.99
N ASN A 771 -31.94 33.34 -36.90
CA ASN A 771 -32.38 34.12 -38.07
C ASN A 771 -31.61 35.44 -38.22
N GLY A 772 -31.06 35.64 -39.42
CA GLY A 772 -30.09 36.68 -39.75
C GLY A 772 -30.54 38.13 -39.56
N THR A 773 -29.53 38.97 -39.43
CA THR A 773 -29.53 40.44 -39.33
C THR A 773 -30.37 41.16 -40.39
N ASP A 774 -31.09 42.21 -39.99
CA ASP A 774 -31.24 43.41 -40.83
C ASP A 774 -31.42 44.70 -40.03
N VAL A 775 -30.82 45.75 -40.57
CA VAL A 775 -30.68 47.11 -40.05
C VAL A 775 -31.84 47.97 -40.54
N ASN A 776 -32.62 48.59 -39.64
CA ASN A 776 -33.09 49.99 -39.67
C ASN A 776 -34.44 50.21 -38.94
N GLY A 777 -34.46 51.27 -38.12
CA GLY A 777 -35.49 52.31 -38.24
C GLY A 777 -36.90 52.06 -37.69
N HIS A 778 -37.14 52.64 -36.51
CA HIS A 778 -38.34 53.42 -36.17
C HIS A 778 -39.69 52.73 -35.88
N THR A 779 -40.21 53.14 -34.71
CA THR A 779 -41.60 53.52 -34.39
C THR A 779 -42.65 52.45 -34.08
N THR A 780 -43.02 52.45 -32.78
CA THR A 780 -44.37 52.53 -32.20
C THR A 780 -45.43 51.47 -32.56
N GLY A 781 -46.06 50.89 -31.54
CA GLY A 781 -47.44 50.39 -31.68
C GLY A 781 -47.90 49.32 -30.70
N ASN A 782 -48.24 49.75 -29.49
CA ASN A 782 -49.30 49.27 -28.58
C ASN A 782 -50.28 48.17 -29.07
N GLY A 783 -50.64 47.21 -28.20
CA GLY A 783 -52.00 46.60 -28.20
C GLY A 783 -52.18 45.16 -27.73
N ASN A 784 -52.58 45.00 -26.47
CA ASN A 784 -53.51 44.02 -25.86
C ASN A 784 -53.96 42.73 -26.59
N GLY A 785 -54.06 41.62 -25.83
CA GLY A 785 -55.08 40.61 -26.09
C GLY A 785 -54.90 39.23 -25.44
N SER A 786 -55.61 39.01 -24.33
CA SER A 786 -55.96 37.77 -23.63
C SER A 786 -56.27 36.49 -24.44
N GLY A 787 -56.01 35.32 -23.84
CA GLY A 787 -57.00 34.21 -23.83
C GLY A 787 -56.51 32.79 -24.15
N GLY A 788 -56.30 31.99 -23.10
CA GLY A 788 -56.89 30.65 -22.85
C GLY A 788 -56.77 29.49 -23.86
N GLY A 789 -56.45 28.31 -23.31
CA GLY A 789 -56.98 27.01 -23.77
C GLY A 789 -55.94 26.06 -24.37
N GLY A 790 -55.64 24.98 -23.65
CA GLY A 790 -54.72 23.94 -24.12
C GLY A 790 -55.41 22.87 -24.97
N GLU A 791 -54.61 22.20 -25.81
CA GLU A 791 -54.66 20.77 -26.12
C GLU A 791 -53.42 20.41 -26.97
N ALA A 792 -52.87 19.22 -26.73
CA ALA A 792 -51.80 18.57 -27.50
C ALA A 792 -52.35 17.24 -28.06
N PRO A 793 -51.61 16.48 -28.88
CA PRO A 793 -50.79 16.83 -30.05
C PRO A 793 -51.16 15.95 -31.29
N SER A 794 -50.71 16.29 -32.50
CA SER A 794 -49.95 15.39 -33.41
C SER A 794 -49.82 15.90 -34.86
N GLU A 795 -48.60 15.70 -35.36
CA GLU A 795 -48.14 15.50 -36.74
C GLU A 795 -48.29 16.62 -37.80
N GLY A 796 -47.15 17.27 -38.06
CA GLY A 796 -46.89 18.09 -39.24
C GLY A 796 -45.43 18.56 -39.25
N VAL A 797 -44.59 17.81 -39.96
CA VAL A 797 -43.14 17.98 -40.14
C VAL A 797 -42.72 19.43 -40.41
N ILE A 798 -41.77 19.95 -39.61
CA ILE A 798 -40.91 21.07 -39.99
C ILE A 798 -39.49 20.52 -40.15
N VAL A 799 -39.01 20.49 -41.39
CA VAL A 799 -37.61 20.20 -41.72
C VAL A 799 -36.79 21.45 -41.42
N LEU A 800 -35.85 21.37 -40.48
CA LEU A 800 -34.79 22.35 -40.29
C LEU A 800 -33.44 21.60 -40.29
N GLY A 801 -32.50 22.15 -41.06
CA GLY A 801 -31.26 21.50 -41.52
C GLY A 801 -30.22 21.22 -40.44
N PRO A 802 -29.03 20.73 -40.83
CA PRO A 802 -27.99 20.29 -39.90
C PRO A 802 -27.49 21.46 -39.06
N VAL A 803 -27.50 21.27 -37.74
CA VAL A 803 -26.92 22.22 -36.78
C VAL A 803 -25.41 22.23 -36.99
N VAL A 804 -24.92 23.39 -37.44
CA VAL A 804 -23.50 23.69 -37.65
C VAL A 804 -22.87 24.06 -36.31
N ASP A 805 -21.70 23.48 -36.02
CA ASP A 805 -20.72 23.89 -35.00
C ASP A 805 -21.20 24.15 -33.56
N ALA A 806 -21.24 23.10 -32.72
CA ALA A 806 -21.14 23.25 -31.26
C ALA A 806 -19.70 22.98 -30.80
N ARG A 807 -18.80 23.93 -31.08
CA ARG A 807 -17.43 23.94 -30.51
C ARG A 807 -17.52 24.10 -28.99
N ALA A 808 -16.68 23.35 -28.28
CA ALA A 808 -16.61 23.27 -26.83
C ALA A 808 -16.52 24.66 -26.16
N GLY A 809 -17.52 25.00 -25.33
CA GLY A 809 -17.50 26.16 -24.45
C GLY A 809 -18.86 26.67 -23.94
N SER A 810 -19.97 26.36 -24.60
CA SER A 810 -21.26 27.03 -24.33
C SER A 810 -22.47 26.08 -24.31
N LEU A 811 -22.38 24.96 -23.59
CA LEU A 811 -23.57 24.15 -23.30
C LEU A 811 -24.44 24.87 -22.25
N PRO A 812 -25.76 25.02 -22.46
CA PRO A 812 -26.63 25.68 -21.51
C PRO A 812 -26.68 24.93 -20.18
N PHE A 813 -26.73 25.68 -19.08
CA PHE A 813 -27.04 25.11 -17.77
C PHE A 813 -28.54 24.95 -17.66
N CYS A 814 -28.98 23.82 -17.11
CA CYS A 814 -30.41 23.55 -16.99
C CYS A 814 -31.09 24.62 -16.12
N GLY A 815 -32.18 25.20 -16.63
CA GLY A 815 -33.03 26.14 -15.87
C GLY A 815 -33.64 25.51 -14.62
N THR A 816 -33.75 24.19 -14.55
CA THR A 816 -34.24 23.44 -13.39
C THR A 816 -33.13 23.09 -12.40
N CYS A 817 -32.12 22.33 -12.83
CA CYS A 817 -31.12 21.72 -11.92
C CYS A 817 -29.82 22.54 -11.81
N GLY A 818 -29.57 23.51 -12.71
CA GLY A 818 -28.31 24.24 -12.78
C GLY A 818 -27.10 23.42 -13.24
N VAL A 819 -27.29 22.13 -13.55
CA VAL A 819 -26.26 21.25 -14.11
C VAL A 819 -26.13 21.51 -15.59
N GLN A 820 -24.90 21.48 -16.10
CA GLN A 820 -24.60 21.66 -17.51
C GLN A 820 -25.31 20.59 -18.33
N MET A 821 -26.18 21.02 -19.26
CA MET A 821 -26.98 20.11 -20.05
C MET A 821 -26.13 19.46 -21.15
N GLN A 822 -26.51 18.25 -21.53
CA GLN A 822 -25.89 17.51 -22.62
C GLN A 822 -26.75 17.60 -23.89
N PRO A 823 -26.15 17.62 -25.09
CA PRO A 823 -26.91 17.54 -26.33
C PRO A 823 -27.71 16.23 -26.42
N ALA A 824 -28.99 16.32 -26.75
CA ALA A 824 -29.91 15.21 -26.96
C ALA A 824 -30.74 15.49 -28.22
N GLY A 825 -30.18 15.18 -29.40
CA GLY A 825 -30.78 15.51 -30.69
C GLY A 825 -30.74 17.02 -30.96
N SER A 826 -31.89 17.60 -31.33
CA SER A 826 -32.07 19.06 -31.53
C SER A 826 -32.33 19.84 -30.23
N CYS A 827 -32.31 19.16 -29.07
CA CYS A 827 -32.52 19.75 -27.74
C CYS A 827 -31.35 19.45 -26.80
N PHE A 828 -31.42 19.98 -25.58
CA PHE A 828 -30.51 19.65 -24.49
C PHE A 828 -31.26 18.87 -23.39
N ALA A 829 -30.59 17.93 -22.72
CA ALA A 829 -31.12 17.18 -21.58
C ALA A 829 -30.21 17.35 -20.34
N CYS A 830 -30.80 17.59 -19.15
CA CYS A 830 -30.05 17.60 -17.88
C CYS A 830 -29.77 16.16 -17.45
N PRO A 831 -28.50 15.71 -17.36
CA PRO A 831 -28.19 14.36 -16.91
C PRO A 831 -28.51 14.13 -15.42
N SER A 832 -28.74 15.20 -14.66
CA SER A 832 -29.00 15.14 -13.23
C SER A 832 -30.49 15.11 -12.85
N CYS A 833 -31.38 15.77 -13.60
CA CYS A 833 -32.81 15.85 -13.27
C CYS A 833 -33.74 15.45 -14.42
N GLY A 834 -33.19 15.09 -15.59
CA GLY A 834 -33.96 14.65 -16.75
C GLY A 834 -34.71 15.75 -17.51
N SER A 835 -34.67 17.01 -17.06
CA SER A 835 -35.35 18.12 -17.75
C SER A 835 -34.75 18.37 -19.13
N THR A 836 -35.61 18.52 -20.14
CA THR A 836 -35.21 18.81 -21.53
C THR A 836 -35.47 20.28 -21.86
N SER A 837 -34.71 20.85 -22.80
CA SER A 837 -34.84 22.25 -23.25
C SER A 837 -35.95 22.45 -24.30
N GLY A 838 -36.99 21.61 -24.31
CA GLY A 838 -38.13 21.73 -25.25
C GLY A 838 -38.42 20.53 -26.15
N CYS A 839 -37.84 19.35 -25.91
CA CYS A 839 -38.26 18.10 -26.56
C CYS A 839 -39.23 17.37 -25.62
N SER A 840 -40.52 17.29 -26.00
CA SER A 840 -41.50 16.35 -25.43
C SER A 840 -41.36 14.96 -26.02
#